data_AF-A0A317VZI8-F1
#
_entry.id   AF-A0A317VZI8-F1
#
_cell.length_a   1.000
_cell.length_b   1.000
_cell.length_c   1.000
_cell.angle_alpha   90.00
_cell.angle_beta   90.00
_cell.angle_gamma   90.00
#
_symmetry.space_group_name_H-M   'P 1'
#
loop_
_entity.id
_entity.type
_entity.pdbx_description
1 polymer ?
#
loop_
_entity_poly.entity_id
_entity_poly.type
_entity_poly.pdbx_seq_one_letter_code
_entity_poly.pdbx_strand_id
1 'polypeptide(L)'
;MRNLFWLSFFCHAVFGHPRLANRDQSPVIDLSYARYQGNRLAAGVDEFLGMRYASSPVGDLRFRAPQDPPTNNTLQSATEYGPICIGVGQAETAGEVSEDCLFINVFKPSTATPQSKLPVWLFIQGGGYAENSNANYNGTQVIQNSGDGIVFVTLNYRVGALGFLASEKVRQNGDLNAGLLDQRKALHWVKKYIEQFGGDPDHIVIHGVSAGAGSVAYHLTAYGGKDEDLFIGAIVESSFWPTQRTVAEMEFQFDRIANETGCSDASDALQCLREQDIATFQKGNTASPFPGGSSSPLPDWYWLPVTDGSLVPEELYSAFDAGNFIKVPVMVGDDTNEGSNFAYNATSSADVSRFLKNNYPNLSTEQLEVINEAYPRGELLPRHAAYFGASSAAYGDATFTCPGNHVALSTAKYSPNAVWNYRVNIIDKSNIAGGIGVPHTFELPAIFGAGSTGTLSSGSSYLSYNAEIIPVTMHYFISFVQTLNPNTYRYSTAPEWKTWGNGERLRLQTNDTAMEVIPETSVQLCALWKELAETMEMPTRDLTTQQWINSLMEPGQILLWAFKSYITVNAESILNGQILAPLLYTSRLRDEAFGRFWVAFSTNRESDAPPPPPIQNSGEIQGSSDLIPPILAHASGIVLDVGPGTGSQMPLLRSPAIQTIYGAEPCHGLHAELRARAISEGLSDKYHILPCGVEAADLIPELQKQDLVSTNNADPTTVLKNLDNIGEGVFDTVICIRVLCSVPDMQRTIKDLYTLLRPGGKLLVVEHVVNPWRTRKGSVIARGFQVLYELMGWRLYMGNCCLNRDTAAALKMAAEKDGGWESFELERSFESTPMPYISGVLVRKGGI
;
A
#
# COMPACT_ATOMS: atom_id res chain seq x y z
N MET A 1 -41.77 49.69 73.46
CA MET A 1 -42.47 48.41 73.67
C MET A 1 -42.38 47.58 72.40
N ARG A 2 -41.76 46.39 72.51
CA ARG A 2 -41.83 45.19 71.60
C ARG A 2 -41.59 45.39 70.10
N ASN A 3 -40.41 45.02 69.58
CA ASN A 3 -40.10 43.72 68.90
C ASN A 3 -39.81 44.06 67.41
N LEU A 4 -38.86 43.51 66.65
CA LEU A 4 -37.95 42.38 66.74
C LEU A 4 -36.77 42.63 65.75
N PHE A 5 -35.65 41.97 65.98
CA PHE A 5 -34.45 41.90 65.11
C PHE A 5 -34.74 41.48 63.65
N TRP A 6 -33.89 41.86 62.68
CA TRP A 6 -32.92 40.97 62.01
C TRP A 6 -32.13 41.71 60.91
N LEU A 7 -30.83 41.38 60.79
CA LEU A 7 -29.81 41.97 59.93
C LEU A 7 -30.13 41.79 58.42
N SER A 8 -29.86 42.83 57.62
CA SER A 8 -29.86 42.77 56.16
C SER A 8 -28.42 42.76 55.63
N PHE A 9 -28.02 41.67 54.99
CA PHE A 9 -26.78 41.55 54.22
C PHE A 9 -26.98 42.21 52.84
N PHE A 10 -26.07 43.13 52.48
CA PHE A 10 -26.01 43.78 51.18
C PHE A 10 -25.47 42.80 50.12
N CYS A 11 -26.24 42.55 49.06
CA CYS A 11 -25.76 41.89 47.85
C CYS A 11 -25.62 42.97 46.75
N HIS A 12 -24.39 43.25 46.31
CA HIS A 12 -24.11 44.15 45.20
C HIS A 12 -24.35 43.41 43.88
N ALA A 13 -25.43 43.75 43.18
CA ALA A 13 -25.64 43.39 41.79
C ALA A 13 -24.82 44.35 40.90
N VAL A 14 -23.72 43.85 40.32
CA VAL A 14 -23.01 44.55 39.25
C VAL A 14 -23.72 44.23 37.93
N PHE A 15 -24.40 45.23 37.37
CA PHE A 15 -24.92 45.19 36.00
C PHE A 15 -23.74 45.20 35.01
N GLY A 16 -23.31 44.02 34.55
CA GLY A 16 -22.46 43.90 33.37
C GLY A 16 -23.25 44.26 32.12
N HIS A 17 -22.89 45.36 31.45
CA HIS A 17 -23.35 45.64 30.10
C HIS A 17 -22.92 44.49 29.17
N PRO A 18 -23.78 43.98 28.29
CA PRO A 18 -23.35 43.08 27.22
C PRO A 18 -22.33 43.85 26.36
N ARG A 19 -21.08 43.39 26.33
CA ARG A 19 -20.14 43.81 25.30
C ARG A 19 -20.78 43.45 23.97
N LEU A 20 -21.17 44.46 23.21
CA LEU A 20 -21.39 44.34 21.77
C LEU A 20 -20.12 43.71 21.20
N ALA A 21 -20.19 42.43 20.82
CA ALA A 21 -19.14 41.77 20.09
C ALA A 21 -18.90 42.60 18.82
N ASN A 22 -17.67 43.06 18.64
CA ASN A 22 -17.26 43.90 17.53
C ASN A 22 -17.52 43.13 16.23
N ARG A 23 -18.61 43.45 15.51
CA ARG A 23 -19.01 42.80 14.24
C ARG A 23 -18.03 43.11 13.09
N ASP A 24 -17.07 44.01 13.30
CA ASP A 24 -16.24 44.61 12.25
C ASP A 24 -14.77 44.12 12.18
N GLN A 25 -14.39 43.05 12.89
CA GLN A 25 -13.02 42.50 12.77
C GLN A 25 -13.03 41.11 12.12
N SER A 26 -12.28 40.99 11.01
CA SER A 26 -11.97 39.70 10.37
C SER A 26 -11.35 38.74 11.38
N PRO A 27 -11.75 37.46 11.40
CA PRO A 27 -11.22 36.48 12.34
C PRO A 27 -9.76 36.17 12.01
N VAL A 28 -8.92 36.02 13.04
CA VAL A 28 -7.50 35.67 12.92
C VAL A 28 -7.20 34.43 13.74
N ILE A 29 -6.47 33.48 13.17
CA ILE A 29 -6.00 32.25 13.81
C ILE A 29 -4.48 32.20 13.79
N ASP A 30 -3.88 31.81 14.92
CA ASP A 30 -2.43 31.64 15.08
C ASP A 30 -2.09 30.15 15.20
N LEU A 31 -1.32 29.62 14.24
CA LEU A 31 -0.92 28.21 14.17
C LEU A 31 0.54 28.00 14.54
N SER A 32 1.17 28.96 15.23
CA SER A 32 2.59 29.03 15.58
C SER A 32 3.56 29.20 14.41
N TYR A 33 3.37 28.48 13.29
CA TYR A 33 4.21 28.65 12.09
C TYR A 33 3.72 29.80 11.19
N ALA A 34 2.44 30.14 11.26
CA ALA A 34 1.81 31.22 10.51
C ALA A 34 0.56 31.74 11.22
N ARG A 35 0.18 32.98 10.91
CA ARG A 35 -1.09 33.59 11.33
C ARG A 35 -1.95 33.86 10.10
N TYR A 36 -3.22 33.47 10.15
CA TYR A 36 -4.15 33.56 9.02
C TYR A 36 -5.33 34.46 9.35
N GLN A 37 -5.66 35.38 8.45
CA GLN A 37 -6.86 36.21 8.51
C GLN A 37 -7.93 35.64 7.56
N GLY A 38 -9.06 35.20 8.10
CA GLY A 38 -10.18 34.64 7.33
C GLY A 38 -11.31 35.63 7.06
N ASN A 39 -12.41 35.12 6.48
CA ASN A 39 -13.65 35.87 6.30
C ASN A 39 -14.68 35.47 7.37
N ARG A 40 -15.51 36.43 7.79
CA ARG A 40 -16.72 36.16 8.59
C ARG A 40 -17.95 36.33 7.73
N LEU A 41 -18.71 35.25 7.55
CA LEU A 41 -19.93 35.24 6.77
C LEU A 41 -21.12 35.70 7.61
N ALA A 42 -22.11 36.33 6.97
CA ALA A 42 -23.38 36.69 7.62
C ALA A 42 -24.14 35.45 8.15
N ALA A 43 -23.81 34.27 7.63
CA ALA A 43 -24.30 32.96 8.03
C ALA A 43 -23.87 32.51 9.44
N GLY A 44 -22.98 33.26 10.12
CA GLY A 44 -22.44 32.86 11.42
C GLY A 44 -21.30 31.84 11.33
N VAL A 45 -20.64 31.77 10.16
CA VAL A 45 -19.52 30.88 9.87
C VAL A 45 -18.30 31.74 9.54
N ASP A 46 -17.14 31.39 10.12
CA ASP A 46 -15.85 31.92 9.74
C ASP A 46 -15.16 30.91 8.79
N GLU A 47 -14.62 31.40 7.68
CA GLU A 47 -13.89 30.59 6.69
C GLU A 47 -12.43 31.03 6.59
N PHE A 48 -11.54 30.04 6.50
CA PHE A 48 -10.11 30.21 6.31
C PHE A 48 -9.71 29.36 5.10
N LEU A 49 -9.51 30.01 3.96
CA LEU A 49 -9.31 29.38 2.66
C LEU A 49 -7.85 29.52 2.22
N GLY A 50 -7.31 28.54 1.49
CA GLY A 50 -5.97 28.65 0.91
C GLY A 50 -4.81 28.62 1.92
N MET A 51 -5.00 28.00 3.09
CA MET A 51 -3.91 27.82 4.06
C MET A 51 -2.96 26.70 3.60
N ARG A 52 -1.66 26.82 3.85
CA ARG A 52 -0.68 25.79 3.46
C ARG A 52 -0.51 24.75 4.55
N TYR A 53 -0.79 23.49 4.25
CA TYR A 53 -0.46 22.38 5.17
C TYR A 53 0.90 21.74 4.87
N ALA A 54 1.51 22.08 3.73
CA ALA A 54 2.81 21.61 3.29
C ALA A 54 3.57 22.70 2.50
N SER A 55 4.87 22.51 2.31
CA SER A 55 5.65 23.28 1.34
C SER A 55 5.19 23.01 -0.10
N SER A 56 5.41 23.99 -0.99
CA SER A 56 5.09 23.84 -2.41
C SER A 56 5.89 22.69 -3.05
N PRO A 57 5.26 21.70 -3.69
CA PRO A 57 5.94 20.50 -4.19
C PRO A 57 6.59 20.71 -5.56
N VAL A 58 7.26 21.85 -5.76
CA VAL A 58 7.89 22.26 -7.03
C VAL A 58 9.40 22.01 -7.01
N GLY A 59 10.02 21.97 -8.20
CA GLY A 59 11.46 21.78 -8.35
C GLY A 59 11.92 20.45 -7.74
N ASP A 60 12.90 20.48 -6.83
CA ASP A 60 13.41 19.26 -6.19
C ASP A 60 12.38 18.54 -5.31
N LEU A 61 11.33 19.23 -4.84
CA LEU A 61 10.24 18.61 -4.09
C LEU A 61 9.23 17.88 -4.98
N ARG A 62 9.33 18.00 -6.31
CA ARG A 62 8.53 17.21 -7.24
C ARG A 62 8.85 15.71 -7.06
N PHE A 63 7.81 14.89 -7.00
CA PHE A 63 7.87 13.44 -6.75
C PHE A 63 8.44 13.03 -5.37
N ARG A 64 8.45 13.94 -4.38
CA ARG A 64 8.82 13.64 -2.99
C ARG A 64 7.62 13.75 -2.06
N ALA A 65 7.73 13.15 -0.88
CA ALA A 65 6.80 13.32 0.21
C ALA A 65 6.66 14.82 0.59
N PRO A 66 5.46 15.27 1.01
CA PRO A 66 5.22 16.64 1.39
C PRO A 66 6.04 17.04 2.62
N GLN A 67 6.76 18.15 2.52
CA GLN A 67 7.50 18.73 3.65
C GLN A 67 6.64 19.72 4.44
N ASP A 68 7.07 20.04 5.67
CA ASP A 68 6.38 21.03 6.51
C ASP A 68 6.21 22.37 5.78
N PRO A 69 5.10 23.09 6.02
CA PRO A 69 4.91 24.42 5.45
C PRO A 69 5.96 25.40 6.00
N PRO A 70 6.43 26.36 5.21
CA PRO A 70 7.42 27.33 5.66
C PRO A 70 6.85 28.21 6.78
N THR A 71 7.68 28.53 7.78
CA THR A 71 7.31 29.48 8.83
C THR A 71 7.23 30.90 8.25
N ASN A 72 6.13 31.60 8.50
CA ASN A 72 5.94 32.98 8.08
C ASN A 72 5.31 33.82 9.19
N ASN A 73 6.08 34.76 9.74
CA ASN A 73 5.65 35.63 10.84
C ASN A 73 4.71 36.76 10.38
N THR A 74 4.62 37.00 9.06
CA THR A 74 3.71 37.98 8.48
C THR A 74 2.28 37.44 8.51
N LEU A 75 1.28 38.28 8.78
CA LEU A 75 -0.12 37.88 8.67
C LEU A 75 -0.43 37.46 7.23
N GLN A 76 -0.90 36.22 7.06
CA GLN A 76 -1.25 35.64 5.76
C GLN A 76 -2.75 35.82 5.52
N SER A 77 -3.13 36.13 4.28
CA SER A 77 -4.54 36.11 3.88
C SER A 77 -5.03 34.67 3.75
N ALA A 78 -6.20 34.37 4.30
CA ALA A 78 -6.91 33.12 4.13
C ALA A 78 -8.36 33.38 3.68
N THR A 79 -8.55 34.34 2.78
CA THR A 79 -9.87 34.81 2.32
C THR A 79 -10.28 34.26 0.96
N GLU A 80 -9.36 33.59 0.26
CA GLU A 80 -9.54 33.06 -1.09
C GLU A 80 -8.95 31.65 -1.17
N TYR A 81 -9.53 30.79 -2.01
CA TYR A 81 -8.96 29.48 -2.27
C TYR A 81 -7.62 29.61 -3.00
N GLY A 82 -6.67 28.75 -2.65
CA GLY A 82 -5.50 28.51 -3.50
C GLY A 82 -5.87 27.66 -4.72
N PRO A 83 -5.02 27.61 -5.75
CA PRO A 83 -5.24 26.75 -6.91
C PRO A 83 -5.34 25.26 -6.51
N ILE A 84 -6.13 24.50 -7.27
CA ILE A 84 -6.16 23.05 -7.21
C ILE A 84 -4.92 22.45 -7.88
N CYS A 85 -4.65 21.18 -7.61
CA CYS A 85 -3.49 20.50 -8.21
C CYS A 85 -3.71 20.24 -9.69
N ILE A 86 -2.70 20.55 -10.51
CA ILE A 86 -2.73 20.28 -11.94
C ILE A 86 -2.78 18.77 -12.22
N GLY A 87 -3.86 18.34 -12.87
CA GLY A 87 -4.15 16.94 -13.19
C GLY A 87 -3.70 16.50 -14.58
N VAL A 88 -4.14 15.30 -14.97
CA VAL A 88 -3.82 14.65 -16.25
C VAL A 88 -4.37 15.46 -17.42
N GLY A 89 -3.51 15.82 -18.38
CA GLY A 89 -3.90 16.58 -19.57
C GLY A 89 -4.40 18.00 -19.31
N GLN A 90 -4.27 18.51 -18.09
CA GLN A 90 -4.66 19.88 -17.73
C GLN A 90 -3.54 20.87 -18.04
N ALA A 91 -3.92 22.14 -18.19
CA ALA A 91 -2.98 23.25 -18.35
C ALA A 91 -2.97 24.12 -17.09
N GLU A 92 -1.80 24.66 -16.75
CA GLU A 92 -1.68 25.60 -15.63
C GLU A 92 -2.52 26.85 -15.92
N THR A 93 -3.32 27.26 -14.94
CA THR A 93 -4.15 28.46 -14.99
C THR A 93 -3.94 29.26 -13.71
N ALA A 94 -3.40 30.47 -13.85
CA ALA A 94 -2.94 31.27 -12.72
C ALA A 94 -4.06 31.49 -11.69
N GLY A 95 -3.81 31.04 -10.44
CA GLY A 95 -4.76 31.15 -9.33
C GLY A 95 -5.84 30.06 -9.28
N GLU A 96 -5.97 29.23 -10.32
CA GLU A 96 -7.01 28.19 -10.39
C GLU A 96 -6.43 26.77 -10.37
N VAL A 97 -5.40 26.50 -11.17
CA VAL A 97 -4.78 25.17 -11.33
C VAL A 97 -3.27 25.35 -11.38
N SER A 98 -2.50 24.70 -10.51
CA SER A 98 -1.03 24.81 -10.45
C SER A 98 -0.37 23.58 -9.82
N GLU A 99 0.96 23.46 -9.95
CA GLU A 99 1.76 22.54 -9.12
C GLU A 99 1.83 23.00 -7.65
N ASP A 100 1.82 24.31 -7.42
CA ASP A 100 1.78 24.88 -6.08
C ASP A 100 0.36 24.83 -5.52
N CYS A 101 -0.07 23.65 -5.05
CA CYS A 101 -1.48 23.37 -4.80
C CYS A 101 -1.82 22.79 -3.42
N LEU A 102 -0.83 22.55 -2.54
CA LEU A 102 -1.03 21.85 -1.26
C LEU A 102 -1.67 22.76 -0.19
N PHE A 103 -2.95 23.03 -0.40
CA PHE A 103 -3.79 23.90 0.43
C PHE A 103 -4.85 23.12 1.20
N ILE A 104 -5.20 23.66 2.36
CA ILE A 104 -6.26 23.20 3.26
C ILE A 104 -7.19 24.37 3.58
N ASN A 105 -8.49 24.09 3.70
CA ASN A 105 -9.52 25.08 3.98
C ASN A 105 -10.31 24.65 5.21
N VAL A 106 -10.66 25.61 6.09
CA VAL A 106 -11.40 25.34 7.33
C VAL A 106 -12.60 26.27 7.44
N PHE A 107 -13.76 25.68 7.73
CA PHE A 107 -15.00 26.37 8.05
C PHE A 107 -15.38 26.06 9.50
N LYS A 108 -15.66 27.09 10.29
CA LYS A 108 -16.05 26.94 11.70
C LYS A 108 -17.22 27.86 12.07
N PRO A 109 -18.05 27.52 13.07
CA PRO A 109 -18.96 28.48 13.67
C PRO A 109 -18.21 29.72 14.16
N SER A 110 -18.70 30.93 13.87
CA SER A 110 -18.01 32.18 14.27
C SER A 110 -17.84 32.32 15.79
N THR A 111 -18.67 31.64 16.57
CA THR A 111 -18.62 31.63 18.04
C THR A 111 -17.65 30.58 18.61
N ALA A 112 -17.19 29.62 17.81
CA ALA A 112 -16.29 28.58 18.28
C ALA A 112 -14.90 29.15 18.64
N THR A 113 -14.33 28.62 19.70
CA THR A 113 -13.01 28.98 20.26
C THR A 113 -12.20 27.71 20.47
N PRO A 114 -10.90 27.78 20.78
CA PRO A 114 -10.12 26.57 21.03
C PRO A 114 -10.65 25.64 22.13
N GLN A 115 -11.49 26.16 23.04
CA GLN A 115 -12.13 25.39 24.10
C GLN A 115 -13.42 24.69 23.67
N SER A 116 -13.92 24.94 22.45
CA SER A 116 -15.21 24.42 21.97
C SER A 116 -15.20 22.91 21.70
N LYS A 117 -14.07 22.36 21.24
CA LYS A 117 -13.86 20.92 20.99
C LYS A 117 -15.02 20.28 20.19
N LEU A 118 -15.29 20.85 19.02
CA LEU A 118 -16.36 20.39 18.11
C LEU A 118 -15.89 19.20 17.25
N PRO A 119 -16.76 18.23 16.94
CA PRO A 119 -16.50 17.20 15.94
C PRO A 119 -15.99 17.80 14.61
N VAL A 120 -14.96 17.18 14.05
CA VAL A 120 -14.31 17.63 12.81
C VAL A 120 -14.70 16.71 11.67
N TRP A 121 -15.28 17.29 10.62
CA TRP A 121 -15.53 16.63 9.34
C TRP A 121 -14.40 16.96 8.37
N LEU A 122 -13.49 16.01 8.14
CA LEU A 122 -12.38 16.14 7.18
C LEU A 122 -12.76 15.48 5.86
N PHE A 123 -12.99 16.29 4.82
CA PHE A 123 -13.38 15.83 3.50
C PHE A 123 -12.18 15.65 2.55
N ILE A 124 -12.09 14.48 1.93
CA ILE A 124 -11.09 14.08 0.95
C ILE A 124 -11.78 13.92 -0.41
N GLN A 125 -11.43 14.80 -1.34
CA GLN A 125 -12.06 14.85 -2.67
C GLN A 125 -11.66 13.67 -3.57
N GLY A 126 -12.50 13.41 -4.57
CA GLY A 126 -12.26 12.44 -5.64
C GLY A 126 -11.61 13.06 -6.89
N GLY A 127 -11.81 12.37 -8.02
CA GLY A 127 -11.20 12.69 -9.33
C GLY A 127 -10.28 11.58 -9.88
N GLY A 128 -10.50 10.35 -9.43
CA GLY A 128 -9.84 9.15 -9.97
C GLY A 128 -8.32 9.12 -9.83
N TYR A 129 -7.77 9.87 -8.87
CA TYR A 129 -6.34 10.14 -8.72
C TYR A 129 -5.70 10.89 -9.91
N ALA A 130 -6.50 11.28 -10.91
CA ALA A 130 -6.08 11.99 -12.12
C ALA A 130 -6.29 13.50 -12.01
N GLU A 131 -7.32 13.92 -11.28
CA GLU A 131 -7.74 15.32 -11.11
C GLU A 131 -8.26 15.58 -9.68
N ASN A 132 -8.42 16.86 -9.33
CA ASN A 132 -9.13 17.30 -8.13
C ASN A 132 -10.56 17.73 -8.50
N SER A 133 -11.51 16.79 -8.49
CA SER A 133 -12.85 16.99 -9.09
C SER A 133 -13.95 17.41 -8.11
N ASN A 134 -13.66 17.46 -6.81
CA ASN A 134 -14.60 17.88 -5.77
C ASN A 134 -13.99 18.95 -4.84
N ALA A 135 -13.13 19.80 -5.40
CA ALA A 135 -12.43 20.84 -4.65
C ALA A 135 -13.37 21.95 -4.17
N ASN A 136 -12.94 22.67 -3.13
CA ASN A 136 -13.54 23.94 -2.71
C ASN A 136 -15.04 23.85 -2.34
N TYR A 137 -15.50 22.68 -1.88
CA TYR A 137 -16.86 22.49 -1.37
C TYR A 137 -17.09 23.33 -0.12
N ASN A 138 -18.29 23.91 -0.04
CA ASN A 138 -18.64 24.87 0.99
C ASN A 138 -19.26 24.19 2.23
N GLY A 139 -18.63 24.35 3.39
CA GLY A 139 -19.09 23.77 4.65
C GLY A 139 -20.22 24.54 5.36
N THR A 140 -20.63 25.70 4.87
CA THR A 140 -21.55 26.62 5.59
C THR A 140 -22.88 25.95 5.92
N GLN A 141 -23.52 25.29 4.95
CA GLN A 141 -24.84 24.69 5.15
C GLN A 141 -24.81 23.54 6.16
N VAL A 142 -23.80 22.67 6.12
CA VAL A 142 -23.70 21.55 7.07
C VAL A 142 -23.41 22.04 8.49
N ILE A 143 -22.63 23.11 8.64
CA ILE A 143 -22.41 23.74 9.96
C ILE A 143 -23.73 24.29 10.52
N GLN A 144 -24.48 25.05 9.73
CA GLN A 144 -25.77 25.60 10.16
C GLN A 144 -26.78 24.50 10.53
N ASN A 145 -26.88 23.46 9.71
CA ASN A 145 -27.82 22.34 9.96
C ASN A 145 -27.37 21.43 11.12
N SER A 146 -26.09 21.47 11.51
CA SER A 146 -25.61 20.79 12.73
C SER A 146 -25.95 21.52 14.04
N GLY A 147 -26.60 22.68 13.95
CA GLY A 147 -26.79 23.59 15.09
C GLY A 147 -25.49 24.26 15.54
N ASP A 148 -24.64 24.63 14.57
CA ASP A 148 -23.30 25.19 14.80
C ASP A 148 -22.36 24.26 15.59
N GLY A 149 -22.55 22.95 15.42
CA GLY A 149 -21.95 21.91 16.25
C GLY A 149 -20.79 21.14 15.63
N ILE A 150 -20.27 21.54 14.47
CA ILE A 150 -19.14 20.88 13.78
C ILE A 150 -18.16 21.89 13.17
N VAL A 151 -16.94 21.42 12.89
CA VAL A 151 -15.94 22.10 12.02
C VAL A 151 -15.80 21.30 10.73
N PHE A 152 -15.76 21.96 9.57
CA PHE A 152 -15.62 21.31 8.27
C PHE A 152 -14.28 21.69 7.63
N VAL A 153 -13.59 20.70 7.06
CA VAL A 153 -12.24 20.85 6.49
C VAL A 153 -12.17 20.20 5.12
N THR A 154 -11.56 20.87 4.15
CA THR A 154 -11.27 20.31 2.81
C THR A 154 -9.79 20.49 2.47
N LEU A 155 -9.24 19.63 1.61
CA LEU A 155 -7.85 19.72 1.16
C LEU A 155 -7.68 19.38 -0.33
N ASN A 156 -6.60 19.90 -0.92
CA ASN A 156 -6.05 19.43 -2.19
C ASN A 156 -4.93 18.43 -1.92
N TYR A 157 -4.73 17.45 -2.81
CA TYR A 157 -3.56 16.57 -2.83
C TYR A 157 -3.07 16.40 -4.28
N ARG A 158 -1.79 16.06 -4.49
CA ARG A 158 -1.26 15.86 -5.85
C ARG A 158 -1.93 14.67 -6.54
N VAL A 159 -2.14 14.82 -7.84
CA VAL A 159 -2.81 13.87 -8.74
C VAL A 159 -2.01 13.69 -10.03
N GLY A 160 -2.41 12.75 -10.88
CA GLY A 160 -1.71 12.41 -12.13
C GLY A 160 -0.28 11.95 -11.86
N ALA A 161 0.62 12.18 -12.83
CA ALA A 161 2.03 11.85 -12.69
C ALA A 161 2.71 12.61 -11.52
N LEU A 162 2.24 13.80 -11.14
CA LEU A 162 2.86 14.55 -10.03
C LEU A 162 2.59 13.90 -8.66
N GLY A 163 1.45 13.21 -8.51
CA GLY A 163 1.06 12.51 -7.29
C GLY A 163 1.39 11.02 -7.28
N PHE A 164 1.45 10.39 -8.45
CA PHE A 164 1.45 8.92 -8.58
C PHE A 164 2.48 8.40 -9.60
N LEU A 165 3.58 9.12 -9.83
CA LEU A 165 4.71 8.57 -10.59
C LEU A 165 5.31 7.38 -9.82
N ALA A 166 5.41 6.23 -10.47
CA ALA A 166 5.91 5.00 -9.86
C ALA A 166 7.07 4.39 -10.67
N SER A 167 8.21 4.20 -9.99
CA SER A 167 9.42 3.53 -10.49
C SER A 167 10.36 3.31 -9.31
N GLU A 168 11.28 2.34 -9.40
CA GLU A 168 12.38 2.20 -8.45
C GLU A 168 13.26 3.47 -8.41
N LYS A 169 13.38 4.20 -9.53
CA LYS A 169 14.09 5.50 -9.56
C LYS A 169 13.39 6.53 -8.65
N VAL A 170 12.05 6.54 -8.66
CA VAL A 170 11.26 7.40 -7.76
C VAL A 170 11.46 6.96 -6.32
N ARG A 171 11.34 5.67 -6.01
CA ARG A 171 11.54 5.14 -4.64
C ARG A 171 12.93 5.45 -4.08
N GLN A 172 13.98 5.40 -4.89
CA GLN A 172 15.37 5.61 -4.45
C GLN A 172 15.71 7.09 -4.19
N ASN A 173 15.09 8.03 -4.92
CA ASN A 173 15.39 9.45 -4.81
C ASN A 173 14.12 10.31 -4.84
N GLY A 174 13.10 9.89 -4.11
CA GLY A 174 11.75 10.45 -4.07
C GLY A 174 10.85 9.53 -3.25
N ASP A 175 9.53 9.65 -3.44
CA ASP A 175 8.57 8.87 -2.68
C ASP A 175 7.41 8.42 -3.59
N LEU A 176 7.06 7.14 -3.51
CA LEU A 176 5.88 6.59 -4.18
C LEU A 176 4.60 7.12 -3.51
N ASN A 177 3.48 7.05 -4.22
CA ASN A 177 2.17 7.44 -3.67
C ASN A 177 2.16 8.86 -3.04
N ALA A 178 2.91 9.79 -3.62
CA ALA A 178 3.09 11.15 -3.10
C ALA A 178 1.74 11.86 -2.85
N GLY A 179 0.73 11.61 -3.68
CA GLY A 179 -0.64 12.10 -3.49
C GLY A 179 -1.34 11.53 -2.26
N LEU A 180 -1.11 10.28 -1.87
CA LEU A 180 -1.61 9.74 -0.60
C LEU A 180 -0.80 10.29 0.60
N LEU A 181 0.50 10.49 0.43
CA LEU A 181 1.35 11.11 1.46
C LEU A 181 0.96 12.58 1.72
N ASP A 182 0.52 13.31 0.69
CA ASP A 182 -0.10 14.63 0.81
C ASP A 182 -1.32 14.60 1.73
N GLN A 183 -2.19 13.59 1.56
CA GLN A 183 -3.33 13.42 2.44
C GLN A 183 -2.88 13.07 3.87
N ARG A 184 -1.92 12.15 4.06
CA ARG A 184 -1.36 11.86 5.40
C ARG A 184 -0.85 13.13 6.08
N LYS A 185 -0.14 13.99 5.34
CA LYS A 185 0.35 15.27 5.86
C LYS A 185 -0.79 16.20 6.27
N ALA A 186 -1.86 16.28 5.49
CA ALA A 186 -3.05 17.04 5.85
C ALA A 186 -3.76 16.47 7.09
N LEU A 187 -3.89 15.14 7.23
CA LEU A 187 -4.43 14.51 8.44
C LEU A 187 -3.60 14.89 9.68
N HIS A 188 -2.26 14.81 9.60
CA HIS A 188 -1.38 15.26 10.68
C HIS A 188 -1.50 16.76 10.97
N TRP A 189 -1.67 17.59 9.94
CA TRP A 189 -1.91 19.03 10.12
C TRP A 189 -3.22 19.28 10.89
N VAL A 190 -4.30 18.58 10.52
CA VAL A 190 -5.59 18.70 11.22
C VAL A 190 -5.45 18.25 12.66
N LYS A 191 -4.85 17.07 12.91
CA LYS A 191 -4.61 16.57 14.27
C LYS A 191 -3.83 17.58 15.12
N LYS A 192 -2.85 18.28 14.54
CA LYS A 192 -2.00 19.23 15.25
C LYS A 192 -2.65 20.60 15.49
N TYR A 193 -3.46 21.09 14.56
CA TYR A 193 -3.86 22.49 14.52
C TYR A 193 -5.37 22.76 14.62
N ILE A 194 -6.23 21.76 14.41
CA ILE A 194 -7.68 21.99 14.33
C ILE A 194 -8.29 22.50 15.63
N GLU A 195 -7.63 22.24 16.77
CA GLU A 195 -7.99 22.83 18.06
C GLU A 195 -8.04 24.36 17.99
N GLN A 196 -7.13 25.02 17.26
CA GLN A 196 -7.15 26.49 17.17
C GLN A 196 -8.42 27.01 16.49
N PHE A 197 -9.03 26.21 15.63
CA PHE A 197 -10.30 26.51 14.96
C PHE A 197 -11.52 26.08 15.78
N GLY A 198 -11.31 25.53 16.98
CA GLY A 198 -12.34 25.03 17.89
C GLY A 198 -12.80 23.60 17.60
N GLY A 199 -12.11 22.89 16.71
CA GLY A 199 -12.32 21.46 16.50
C GLY A 199 -11.70 20.62 17.61
N ASP A 200 -12.20 19.40 17.79
CA ASP A 200 -11.60 18.41 18.66
C ASP A 200 -10.64 17.52 17.85
N PRO A 201 -9.31 17.59 18.09
CA PRO A 201 -8.36 16.72 17.42
C PRO A 201 -8.57 15.23 17.75
N ASP A 202 -9.28 14.91 18.83
CA ASP A 202 -9.62 13.53 19.22
C ASP A 202 -10.99 13.09 18.68
N HIS A 203 -11.69 13.94 17.93
CA HIS A 203 -12.96 13.63 17.28
C HIS A 203 -12.97 14.04 15.79
N ILE A 204 -12.05 13.46 15.02
CA ILE A 204 -11.96 13.64 13.57
C ILE A 204 -12.66 12.47 12.86
N VAL A 205 -13.59 12.79 11.96
CA VAL A 205 -14.18 11.83 11.03
C VAL A 205 -13.71 12.17 9.62
N ILE A 206 -13.04 11.21 8.97
CA ILE A 206 -12.62 11.35 7.58
C ILE A 206 -13.76 10.93 6.65
N HIS A 207 -14.01 11.73 5.62
CA HIS A 207 -15.03 11.49 4.62
C HIS A 207 -14.40 11.58 3.25
N GLY A 208 -14.31 10.45 2.56
CA GLY A 208 -13.81 10.38 1.20
C GLY A 208 -14.94 10.10 0.23
N VAL A 209 -14.88 10.74 -0.95
CA VAL A 209 -15.78 10.47 -2.07
C VAL A 209 -15.00 9.94 -3.27
N SER A 210 -15.48 8.91 -3.98
CA SER A 210 -14.83 8.38 -5.18
C SER A 210 -13.37 7.96 -4.89
N ALA A 211 -12.37 8.50 -5.62
CA ALA A 211 -10.96 8.30 -5.29
C ALA A 211 -10.57 8.77 -3.87
N GLY A 212 -11.29 9.73 -3.30
CA GLY A 212 -11.18 10.07 -1.89
C GLY A 212 -11.70 8.94 -0.98
N ALA A 213 -12.75 8.23 -1.37
CA ALA A 213 -13.27 7.05 -0.65
C ALA A 213 -12.28 5.87 -0.74
N GLY A 214 -11.67 5.65 -1.92
CA GLY A 214 -10.52 4.75 -2.06
C GLY A 214 -9.34 5.17 -1.18
N SER A 215 -9.07 6.48 -1.09
CA SER A 215 -8.06 7.02 -0.17
C SER A 215 -8.39 6.78 1.30
N VAL A 216 -9.66 6.90 1.71
CA VAL A 216 -10.10 6.52 3.06
C VAL A 216 -9.84 5.04 3.33
N ALA A 217 -10.06 4.17 2.34
CA ALA A 217 -9.70 2.76 2.45
C ALA A 217 -8.18 2.57 2.68
N TYR A 218 -7.32 3.30 1.96
CA TYR A 218 -5.88 3.32 2.22
C TYR A 218 -5.52 3.89 3.59
N HIS A 219 -6.21 4.92 4.08
CA HIS A 219 -5.95 5.47 5.42
C HIS A 219 -6.37 4.52 6.54
N LEU A 220 -7.43 3.73 6.32
CA LEU A 220 -7.83 2.66 7.23
C LEU A 220 -6.81 1.53 7.24
N THR A 221 -6.23 1.16 6.10
CA THR A 221 -5.26 0.05 5.96
C THR A 221 -3.79 0.47 6.05
N ALA A 222 -3.53 1.76 6.24
CA ALA A 222 -2.19 2.35 6.25
C ALA A 222 -1.24 1.56 7.17
N TYR A 223 -0.07 1.19 6.63
CA TYR A 223 0.95 0.42 7.37
C TYR A 223 0.43 -0.89 7.98
N GLY A 224 -0.52 -1.54 7.31
CA GLY A 224 -1.16 -2.77 7.79
C GLY A 224 -2.26 -2.53 8.83
N GLY A 225 -2.81 -1.32 8.90
CA GLY A 225 -3.90 -0.96 9.81
C GLY A 225 -3.45 -0.53 11.20
N LYS A 226 -2.21 -0.05 11.33
CA LYS A 226 -1.72 0.55 12.57
C LYS A 226 -2.50 1.84 12.84
N ASP A 227 -3.17 1.90 13.98
CA ASP A 227 -3.84 3.12 14.42
C ASP A 227 -2.81 4.16 14.89
N GLU A 228 -2.84 5.33 14.26
CA GLU A 228 -1.99 6.48 14.60
C GLU A 228 -2.81 7.60 15.29
N ASP A 229 -4.04 7.29 15.73
CA ASP A 229 -4.96 8.19 16.42
C ASP A 229 -5.30 9.46 15.61
N LEU A 230 -5.32 9.35 14.27
CA LEU A 230 -5.59 10.47 13.36
C LEU A 230 -7.08 10.74 13.13
N PHE A 231 -7.93 9.73 13.29
CA PHE A 231 -9.38 9.82 13.11
C PHE A 231 -10.07 8.69 13.88
N ILE A 232 -11.35 8.90 14.19
CA ILE A 232 -12.15 7.96 15.01
C ILE A 232 -13.37 7.41 14.27
N GLY A 233 -13.57 7.79 13.02
CA GLY A 233 -14.67 7.33 12.17
C GLY A 233 -14.38 7.61 10.70
N ALA A 234 -15.01 6.84 9.82
CA ALA A 234 -14.81 6.96 8.37
C ALA A 234 -16.14 6.95 7.62
N ILE A 235 -16.27 7.85 6.64
CA ILE A 235 -17.33 7.86 5.63
C ILE A 235 -16.69 7.55 4.27
N VAL A 236 -17.20 6.52 3.60
CA VAL A 236 -16.71 5.98 2.34
C VAL A 236 -17.84 6.12 1.30
N GLU A 237 -17.92 7.29 0.67
CA GLU A 237 -18.95 7.65 -0.32
C GLU A 237 -18.51 7.19 -1.73
N SER A 238 -19.14 6.14 -2.24
CA SER A 238 -18.83 5.49 -3.52
C SER A 238 -17.37 5.09 -3.63
N SER A 239 -17.03 3.91 -3.07
CA SER A 239 -15.65 3.41 -3.09
C SER A 239 -15.07 3.44 -4.50
N PHE A 240 -13.77 3.69 -4.68
CA PHE A 240 -13.13 3.64 -6.00
C PHE A 240 -11.82 2.86 -5.94
N TRP A 241 -11.88 1.59 -6.32
CA TRP A 241 -10.74 0.66 -6.34
C TRP A 241 -10.44 0.25 -7.78
N PRO A 242 -9.68 1.06 -8.53
CA PRO A 242 -9.14 0.67 -9.84
C PRO A 242 -8.02 -0.36 -9.66
N THR A 243 -7.37 -0.79 -10.76
CA THR A 243 -6.18 -1.65 -10.66
C THR A 243 -5.10 -0.98 -9.79
N GLN A 244 -4.63 -1.70 -8.76
CA GLN A 244 -3.47 -1.33 -7.96
C GLN A 244 -2.33 -2.27 -8.35
N ARG A 245 -1.28 -1.69 -8.96
CA ARG A 245 -0.17 -2.46 -9.55
C ARG A 245 1.09 -2.35 -8.71
N THR A 246 2.06 -3.21 -9.00
CA THR A 246 3.40 -3.14 -8.37
C THR A 246 4.27 -2.04 -9.00
N VAL A 247 5.36 -1.66 -8.32
CA VAL A 247 6.34 -0.69 -8.86
C VAL A 247 6.93 -1.17 -10.18
N ALA A 248 7.35 -2.45 -10.25
CA ALA A 248 7.93 -3.05 -11.45
C ALA A 248 6.98 -2.99 -12.67
N GLU A 249 5.69 -3.10 -12.41
CA GLU A 249 4.63 -3.04 -13.41
C GLU A 249 4.33 -1.64 -13.95
N MET A 250 4.85 -0.59 -13.29
CA MET A 250 4.69 0.81 -13.68
C MET A 250 5.97 1.41 -14.29
N GLU A 251 7.07 0.66 -14.37
CA GLU A 251 8.32 1.15 -15.00
C GLU A 251 8.09 1.61 -16.45
N PHE A 252 7.24 0.90 -17.20
CA PHE A 252 6.89 1.30 -18.58
C PHE A 252 6.29 2.72 -18.66
N GLN A 253 5.54 3.12 -17.62
CA GLN A 253 4.88 4.40 -17.52
C GLN A 253 5.89 5.49 -17.15
N PHE A 254 6.83 5.21 -16.26
CA PHE A 254 7.97 6.10 -15.97
C PHE A 254 8.83 6.35 -17.21
N ASP A 255 9.22 5.28 -17.91
CA ASP A 255 10.05 5.40 -19.12
C ASP A 255 9.32 6.18 -20.23
N ARG A 256 8.00 6.02 -20.33
CA ARG A 256 7.17 6.78 -21.28
C ARG A 256 7.19 8.27 -20.98
N ILE A 257 6.91 8.69 -19.74
CA ILE A 257 6.91 10.14 -19.42
C ILE A 257 8.31 10.72 -19.54
N ALA A 258 9.36 9.98 -19.16
CA ALA A 258 10.74 10.41 -19.41
C ALA A 258 10.99 10.63 -20.91
N ASN A 259 10.51 9.75 -21.79
CA ASN A 259 10.65 9.92 -23.23
C ASN A 259 9.82 11.11 -23.77
N GLU A 260 8.56 11.24 -23.36
CA GLU A 260 7.66 12.31 -23.85
C GLU A 260 8.06 13.71 -23.37
N THR A 261 8.86 13.79 -22.30
CA THR A 261 9.43 15.04 -21.78
C THR A 261 10.88 15.27 -22.21
N GLY A 262 11.48 14.36 -22.99
CA GLY A 262 12.87 14.50 -23.48
C GLY A 262 13.94 14.19 -22.43
N CYS A 263 13.60 13.44 -21.39
CA CYS A 263 14.47 13.03 -20.28
C CYS A 263 15.00 11.60 -20.38
N SER A 264 14.67 10.84 -21.43
CA SER A 264 15.08 9.44 -21.60
C SER A 264 16.60 9.25 -21.71
N ASP A 265 17.32 10.18 -22.35
CA ASP A 265 18.77 10.11 -22.55
C ASP A 265 19.58 10.75 -21.39
N ALA A 266 18.90 11.29 -20.37
CA ALA A 266 19.57 11.89 -19.22
C ALA A 266 20.24 10.82 -18.34
N SER A 267 21.42 11.10 -17.80
CA SER A 267 22.10 10.20 -16.85
C SER A 267 21.30 10.00 -15.56
N ASP A 268 20.48 10.98 -15.20
CA ASP A 268 19.49 10.90 -14.13
C ASP A 268 18.14 11.42 -14.68
N ALA A 269 17.30 10.48 -15.12
CA ALA A 269 16.00 10.79 -15.69
C ALA A 269 15.06 11.47 -14.68
N LEU A 270 15.13 11.11 -13.39
CA LEU A 270 14.27 11.70 -12.36
C LEU A 270 14.66 13.16 -12.09
N GLN A 271 15.96 13.44 -12.02
CA GLN A 271 16.46 14.81 -11.93
C GLN A 271 16.05 15.64 -13.15
N CYS A 272 16.18 15.10 -14.36
CA CYS A 272 15.72 15.77 -15.57
C CYS A 272 14.22 16.10 -15.52
N LEU A 273 13.39 15.17 -15.03
CA LEU A 273 11.94 15.38 -14.87
C LEU A 273 11.60 16.49 -13.86
N ARG A 274 12.42 16.67 -12.81
CA ARG A 274 12.28 17.77 -11.84
C ARG A 274 12.60 19.14 -12.44
N GLU A 275 13.51 19.18 -13.40
CA GLU A 275 13.96 20.40 -14.07
C GLU A 275 12.99 20.87 -15.19
N GLN A 276 12.08 20.01 -15.65
CA GLN A 276 11.11 20.37 -16.66
C GLN A 276 10.12 21.43 -16.15
N ASP A 277 9.84 22.43 -16.99
CA ASP A 277 8.70 23.32 -16.77
C ASP A 277 7.38 22.53 -16.86
N ILE A 278 6.33 23.04 -16.20
CA ILE A 278 5.06 22.32 -16.11
C ILE A 278 4.41 22.06 -17.46
N ALA A 279 4.54 22.97 -18.43
CA ALA A 279 3.93 22.80 -19.75
C ALA A 279 4.63 21.69 -20.54
N THR A 280 5.96 21.57 -20.42
CA THR A 280 6.71 20.45 -20.99
C THR A 280 6.37 19.14 -20.28
N PHE A 281 6.31 19.13 -18.95
CA PHE A 281 5.94 17.95 -18.17
C PHE A 281 4.54 17.43 -18.53
N GLN A 282 3.56 18.31 -18.72
CA GLN A 282 2.18 17.94 -19.07
C GLN A 282 2.04 17.23 -20.43
N LYS A 283 3.03 17.30 -21.32
CA LYS A 283 3.06 16.48 -22.55
C LYS A 283 3.03 14.99 -22.23
N GLY A 284 3.75 14.59 -21.17
CA GLY A 284 3.84 13.21 -20.72
C GLY A 284 2.83 12.82 -19.63
N ASN A 285 2.22 13.79 -18.95
CA ASN A 285 1.15 13.56 -17.98
C ASN A 285 -0.21 13.31 -18.68
N THR A 286 -0.25 12.26 -19.51
CA THR A 286 -1.43 11.83 -20.27
C THR A 286 -1.58 10.32 -20.21
N ALA A 287 -2.76 9.78 -20.52
CA ALA A 287 -2.99 8.32 -20.52
C ALA A 287 -2.42 7.64 -21.78
N SER A 288 -1.99 6.39 -21.64
CA SER A 288 -1.67 5.47 -22.75
C SER A 288 -2.05 4.05 -22.38
N PRO A 289 -2.09 3.10 -23.33
CA PRO A 289 -2.40 1.71 -23.01
C PRO A 289 -1.41 1.12 -21.99
N PHE A 290 -1.92 0.35 -21.03
CA PHE A 290 -1.09 -0.56 -20.24
C PHE A 290 -0.51 -1.68 -21.13
N PRO A 291 0.65 -2.26 -20.78
CA PRO A 291 1.14 -3.47 -21.43
C PRO A 291 0.08 -4.57 -21.39
N GLY A 292 -0.21 -5.19 -22.54
CA GLY A 292 -1.29 -6.18 -22.68
C GLY A 292 -2.68 -5.60 -23.02
N GLY A 293 -2.85 -4.28 -22.91
CA GLY A 293 -4.03 -3.56 -23.40
C GLY A 293 -3.94 -3.21 -24.89
N SER A 294 -5.09 -2.91 -25.51
CA SER A 294 -5.17 -2.40 -26.88
C SER A 294 -5.03 -0.87 -26.93
N SER A 295 -4.87 -0.31 -28.13
CA SER A 295 -4.75 1.14 -28.33
C SER A 295 -6.04 1.93 -28.07
N SER A 296 -7.20 1.28 -28.00
CA SER A 296 -8.50 1.95 -27.78
C SER A 296 -9.56 1.00 -27.22
N PRO A 297 -10.36 1.42 -26.22
CA PRO A 297 -10.22 2.70 -25.50
C PRO A 297 -8.91 2.76 -24.69
N LEU A 298 -8.42 3.96 -24.39
CA LEU A 298 -7.39 4.11 -23.36
C LEU A 298 -7.96 3.65 -22.00
N PRO A 299 -7.11 3.24 -21.02
CA PRO A 299 -7.60 3.02 -19.67
C PRO A 299 -8.22 4.32 -19.13
N ASP A 300 -9.29 4.20 -18.34
CA ASP A 300 -9.97 5.35 -17.74
C ASP A 300 -9.04 6.05 -16.74
N TRP A 301 -8.17 5.27 -16.08
CA TRP A 301 -7.24 5.73 -15.06
C TRP A 301 -5.85 5.14 -15.32
N TYR A 302 -4.83 6.00 -15.28
CA TYR A 302 -3.48 5.64 -15.69
C TYR A 302 -2.45 5.84 -14.57
N TRP A 303 -2.41 7.04 -13.99
CA TRP A 303 -1.57 7.34 -12.82
C TRP A 303 -2.36 7.00 -11.55
N LEU A 304 -1.97 5.93 -10.88
CA LEU A 304 -2.74 5.31 -9.81
C LEU A 304 -1.85 4.97 -8.60
N PRO A 305 -2.45 4.80 -7.41
CA PRO A 305 -1.76 4.21 -6.27
C PRO A 305 -1.12 2.85 -6.61
N VAL A 306 0.07 2.61 -6.08
CA VAL A 306 0.82 1.34 -6.24
C VAL A 306 1.08 0.69 -4.90
N THR A 307 1.28 -0.63 -4.89
CA THR A 307 1.78 -1.36 -3.72
C THR A 307 3.23 -0.93 -3.46
N ASP A 308 3.45 -0.16 -2.39
CA ASP A 308 4.74 0.47 -2.08
C ASP A 308 5.53 -0.25 -0.98
N GLY A 309 4.92 -1.23 -0.29
CA GLY A 309 5.56 -2.01 0.78
C GLY A 309 5.59 -1.32 2.15
N SER A 310 5.04 -0.12 2.27
CA SER A 310 5.05 0.73 3.45
C SER A 310 3.65 1.26 3.80
N LEU A 311 3.26 2.44 3.30
CA LEU A 311 1.91 3.00 3.45
C LEU A 311 0.87 2.04 2.85
N VAL A 312 1.17 1.49 1.67
CA VAL A 312 0.33 0.51 0.96
C VAL A 312 1.11 -0.81 0.86
N PRO A 313 1.07 -1.65 1.90
CA PRO A 313 1.86 -2.88 1.95
C PRO A 313 1.26 -4.04 1.13
N GLU A 314 -0.05 -4.01 0.87
CA GLU A 314 -0.79 -5.04 0.16
C GLU A 314 -2.05 -4.45 -0.51
N GLU A 315 -2.74 -5.27 -1.31
CA GLU A 315 -3.98 -4.91 -1.99
C GLU A 315 -5.13 -4.66 -1.00
N LEU A 316 -6.04 -3.73 -1.33
CA LEU A 316 -7.13 -3.36 -0.43
C LEU A 316 -8.05 -4.56 -0.12
N TYR A 317 -8.40 -5.37 -1.11
CA TYR A 317 -9.18 -6.58 -0.89
C TYR A 317 -8.50 -7.54 0.10
N SER A 318 -7.17 -7.71 0.02
CA SER A 318 -6.37 -8.54 0.93
C SER A 318 -6.26 -7.94 2.32
N ALA A 319 -5.99 -6.63 2.43
CA ALA A 319 -5.87 -5.94 3.71
C ALA A 319 -7.17 -6.04 4.54
N PHE A 320 -8.32 -5.81 3.90
CA PHE A 320 -9.63 -5.94 4.55
C PHE A 320 -9.97 -7.39 4.92
N ASP A 321 -9.59 -8.38 4.09
CA ASP A 321 -9.75 -9.80 4.43
C ASP A 321 -8.93 -10.22 5.66
N ALA A 322 -7.67 -9.78 5.70
CA ALA A 322 -6.73 -10.07 6.77
C ALA A 322 -7.11 -9.37 8.09
N GLY A 323 -7.97 -8.35 8.03
CA GLY A 323 -8.23 -7.50 9.18
C GLY A 323 -7.12 -6.47 9.42
N ASN A 324 -6.27 -6.19 8.44
CA ASN A 324 -5.19 -5.21 8.50
C ASN A 324 -5.73 -3.79 8.24
N PHE A 325 -6.62 -3.32 9.10
CA PHE A 325 -7.21 -1.98 9.04
C PHE A 325 -7.64 -1.47 10.43
N ILE A 326 -7.75 -0.16 10.59
CA ILE A 326 -8.18 0.50 11.84
C ILE A 326 -9.66 0.19 12.14
N LYS A 327 -9.98 -0.18 13.39
CA LYS A 327 -11.32 -0.64 13.81
C LYS A 327 -12.21 0.49 14.34
N VAL A 328 -12.58 1.41 13.47
CA VAL A 328 -13.49 2.53 13.78
C VAL A 328 -14.88 2.33 13.19
N PRO A 329 -15.91 3.07 13.66
CA PRO A 329 -17.21 3.13 12.99
C PRO A 329 -17.10 3.57 11.52
N VAL A 330 -17.91 2.94 10.65
CA VAL A 330 -17.89 3.21 9.21
C VAL A 330 -19.30 3.45 8.67
N MET A 331 -19.45 4.50 7.89
CA MET A 331 -20.57 4.69 6.97
C MET A 331 -20.06 4.51 5.55
N VAL A 332 -20.67 3.62 4.76
CA VAL A 332 -20.23 3.32 3.40
C VAL A 332 -21.45 3.15 2.50
N GLY A 333 -21.34 3.47 1.22
CA GLY A 333 -22.42 3.20 0.28
C GLY A 333 -22.09 3.69 -1.11
N ASP A 334 -22.99 3.36 -2.03
CA ASP A 334 -22.75 3.50 -3.47
C ASP A 334 -24.06 3.87 -4.19
N ASP A 335 -23.97 4.38 -5.42
CA ASP A 335 -25.09 4.67 -6.29
C ASP A 335 -25.64 3.42 -7.00
N THR A 336 -26.88 3.49 -7.49
CA THR A 336 -27.46 2.40 -8.28
C THR A 336 -26.70 2.13 -9.59
N ASN A 337 -26.10 3.13 -10.23
CA ASN A 337 -25.46 3.01 -11.54
C ASN A 337 -24.06 3.64 -11.57
N GLU A 338 -23.18 3.23 -10.64
CA GLU A 338 -21.82 3.77 -10.49
C GLU A 338 -21.03 3.85 -11.81
N GLY A 339 -21.03 2.78 -12.60
CA GLY A 339 -20.22 2.72 -13.81
C GLY A 339 -20.76 3.54 -15.00
N SER A 340 -21.90 4.22 -14.90
CA SER A 340 -22.56 4.85 -16.07
C SER A 340 -21.82 6.05 -16.64
N ASN A 341 -21.04 6.76 -15.83
CA ASN A 341 -20.23 7.89 -16.30
C ASN A 341 -18.88 7.47 -16.91
N PHE A 342 -18.44 6.23 -16.66
CA PHE A 342 -17.07 5.78 -16.94
C PHE A 342 -17.02 4.67 -17.98
N ALA A 343 -17.95 3.73 -17.90
CA ALA A 343 -17.91 2.53 -18.72
C ALA A 343 -17.98 2.83 -20.22
N TYR A 344 -17.22 2.05 -20.99
CA TYR A 344 -17.19 2.17 -22.44
C TYR A 344 -18.58 2.01 -23.06
N ASN A 345 -18.88 2.83 -24.07
CA ASN A 345 -20.13 2.79 -24.83
C ASN A 345 -20.17 1.59 -25.79
N ALA A 346 -20.24 0.38 -25.22
CA ALA A 346 -20.04 -0.89 -25.91
C ALA A 346 -21.17 -1.23 -26.90
N THR A 347 -20.79 -1.70 -28.09
CA THR A 347 -21.72 -2.18 -29.13
C THR A 347 -21.86 -3.71 -29.15
N SER A 348 -20.91 -4.41 -28.52
CA SER A 348 -20.81 -5.87 -28.50
C SER A 348 -20.16 -6.36 -27.20
N SER A 349 -20.30 -7.65 -26.88
CA SER A 349 -19.58 -8.28 -25.75
C SER A 349 -18.06 -8.16 -25.89
N ALA A 350 -17.54 -8.22 -27.12
CA ALA A 350 -16.12 -8.02 -27.39
C ALA A 350 -15.63 -6.60 -27.04
N ASP A 351 -16.51 -5.58 -27.12
CA ASP A 351 -16.17 -4.23 -26.67
C ASP A 351 -16.11 -4.14 -25.14
N VAL A 352 -17.03 -4.82 -24.42
CA VAL A 352 -16.99 -4.92 -22.95
C VAL A 352 -15.69 -5.60 -22.50
N SER A 353 -15.35 -6.75 -23.11
CA SER A 353 -14.09 -7.43 -22.80
C SER A 353 -12.86 -6.59 -23.12
N ARG A 354 -12.86 -5.85 -24.24
CA ARG A 354 -11.74 -4.96 -24.59
C ARG A 354 -11.58 -3.84 -23.58
N PHE A 355 -12.68 -3.19 -23.18
CA PHE A 355 -12.68 -2.14 -22.17
C PHE A 355 -12.12 -2.64 -20.83
N LEU A 356 -12.62 -3.79 -20.35
CA LEU A 356 -12.13 -4.39 -19.10
C LEU A 356 -10.67 -4.83 -19.22
N LYS A 357 -10.26 -5.45 -20.33
CA LYS A 357 -8.85 -5.81 -20.58
C LYS A 357 -7.93 -4.60 -20.62
N ASN A 358 -8.39 -3.47 -21.15
CA ASN A 358 -7.56 -2.26 -21.21
C ASN A 358 -7.38 -1.58 -19.84
N ASN A 359 -8.33 -1.76 -18.91
CA ASN A 359 -8.23 -1.29 -17.52
C ASN A 359 -7.59 -2.32 -16.57
N TYR A 360 -7.75 -3.61 -16.86
CA TYR A 360 -7.25 -4.75 -16.10
C TYR A 360 -6.49 -5.71 -17.04
N PRO A 361 -5.26 -5.35 -17.46
CA PRO A 361 -4.52 -6.03 -18.53
C PRO A 361 -4.17 -7.49 -18.25
N ASN A 362 -4.28 -7.93 -17.00
CA ASN A 362 -3.96 -9.29 -16.59
C ASN A 362 -5.16 -10.26 -16.72
N LEU A 363 -6.39 -9.77 -16.94
CA LEU A 363 -7.56 -10.63 -17.13
C LEU A 363 -7.40 -11.56 -18.35
N SER A 364 -7.62 -12.87 -18.17
CA SER A 364 -7.58 -13.86 -19.25
C SER A 364 -8.81 -13.77 -20.15
N THR A 365 -8.74 -14.36 -21.34
CA THR A 365 -9.89 -14.46 -22.25
C THR A 365 -11.07 -15.17 -21.58
N GLU A 366 -10.79 -16.26 -20.86
CA GLU A 366 -11.79 -17.06 -20.15
C GLU A 366 -12.46 -16.25 -19.02
N GLN A 367 -11.68 -15.47 -18.26
CA GLN A 367 -12.25 -14.59 -17.23
C GLN A 367 -13.14 -13.51 -17.85
N LEU A 368 -12.74 -12.94 -18.99
CA LEU A 368 -13.55 -11.95 -19.72
C LEU A 368 -14.84 -12.58 -20.29
N GLU A 369 -14.82 -13.85 -20.67
CA GLU A 369 -16.02 -14.60 -21.06
C GLU A 369 -16.96 -14.82 -19.86
N VAL A 370 -16.42 -15.24 -18.70
CA VAL A 370 -17.20 -15.36 -17.46
C VAL A 370 -17.85 -14.04 -17.05
N ILE A 371 -17.14 -12.91 -17.19
CA ILE A 371 -17.70 -11.59 -16.92
C ILE A 371 -18.85 -11.29 -17.89
N ASN A 372 -18.70 -11.55 -19.19
CA ASN A 372 -19.78 -11.34 -20.15
C ASN A 372 -21.00 -12.24 -19.90
N GLU A 373 -20.81 -13.44 -19.36
CA GLU A 373 -21.90 -14.33 -18.97
C GLU A 373 -22.64 -13.80 -17.73
N ALA A 374 -21.90 -13.28 -16.75
CA ALA A 374 -22.45 -12.67 -15.54
C ALA A 374 -23.18 -11.34 -15.81
N TYR A 375 -22.68 -10.56 -16.79
CA TYR A 375 -23.25 -9.29 -17.22
C TYR A 375 -23.69 -9.36 -18.69
N PRO A 376 -24.81 -10.05 -18.98
CA PRO A 376 -25.33 -10.12 -20.35
C PRO A 376 -25.82 -8.74 -20.81
N ARG A 377 -26.01 -8.59 -22.12
CA ARG A 377 -26.38 -7.34 -22.83
C ARG A 377 -27.31 -6.38 -22.06
N GLY A 378 -28.34 -6.88 -21.37
CA GLY A 378 -29.31 -6.08 -20.65
C GLY A 378 -30.28 -5.30 -21.55
N GLU A 379 -31.01 -4.36 -20.94
CA GLU A 379 -31.92 -3.46 -21.66
C GLU A 379 -31.17 -2.34 -22.40
N LEU A 380 -31.77 -1.82 -23.48
CA LEU A 380 -31.21 -0.69 -24.20
C LEU A 380 -31.41 0.60 -23.40
N LEU A 381 -30.31 1.27 -23.05
CA LEU A 381 -30.33 2.57 -22.37
C LEU A 381 -30.36 3.73 -23.38
N PRO A 382 -31.10 4.83 -23.11
CA PRO A 382 -31.15 6.00 -23.98
C PRO A 382 -29.75 6.54 -24.34
N ARG A 383 -29.54 6.99 -25.58
CA ARG A 383 -28.29 7.63 -26.07
C ARG A 383 -27.03 6.75 -26.08
N HIS A 384 -27.12 5.50 -25.63
CA HIS A 384 -25.99 4.59 -25.56
C HIS A 384 -26.16 3.39 -26.51
N ALA A 385 -25.04 2.71 -26.77
CA ALA A 385 -24.97 1.53 -27.60
C ALA A 385 -25.53 0.28 -26.89
N ALA A 386 -25.74 -0.78 -27.66
CA ALA A 386 -26.54 -1.93 -27.26
C ALA A 386 -26.01 -2.75 -26.06
N TYR A 387 -24.73 -2.63 -25.72
CA TYR A 387 -24.07 -3.34 -24.60
C TYR A 387 -23.56 -2.39 -23.51
N PHE A 388 -23.88 -1.09 -23.59
CA PHE A 388 -23.45 -0.13 -22.57
C PHE A 388 -24.01 -0.48 -21.18
N GLY A 389 -25.26 -0.94 -21.08
CA GLY A 389 -25.83 -1.37 -19.80
C GLY A 389 -25.02 -2.47 -19.12
N ALA A 390 -24.58 -3.48 -19.89
CA ALA A 390 -23.68 -4.52 -19.40
C ALA A 390 -22.31 -3.95 -18.98
N SER A 391 -21.71 -3.08 -19.80
CA SER A 391 -20.43 -2.44 -19.50
C SER A 391 -20.49 -1.60 -18.22
N SER A 392 -21.54 -0.81 -18.05
CA SER A 392 -21.79 0.07 -16.91
C SER A 392 -22.03 -0.73 -15.63
N ALA A 393 -22.85 -1.78 -15.69
CA ALA A 393 -23.10 -2.65 -14.54
C ALA A 393 -21.81 -3.39 -14.11
N ALA A 394 -21.11 -4.01 -15.06
CA ALA A 394 -19.87 -4.74 -14.78
C ALA A 394 -18.81 -3.83 -14.15
N TYR A 395 -18.56 -2.66 -14.74
CA TYR A 395 -17.53 -1.74 -14.25
C TYR A 395 -17.91 -1.06 -12.94
N GLY A 396 -19.19 -0.72 -12.77
CA GLY A 396 -19.74 -0.17 -11.52
C GLY A 396 -19.55 -1.15 -10.36
N ASP A 397 -19.90 -2.41 -10.56
CA ASP A 397 -19.73 -3.44 -9.53
C ASP A 397 -18.25 -3.75 -9.27
N ALA A 398 -17.43 -3.89 -10.31
CA ALA A 398 -16.00 -4.20 -10.19
C ALA A 398 -15.21 -3.14 -9.42
N THR A 399 -15.49 -1.86 -9.70
CA THR A 399 -14.62 -0.74 -9.32
C THR A 399 -15.18 0.05 -8.13
N PHE A 400 -16.49 -0.03 -7.87
CA PHE A 400 -17.17 0.78 -6.85
C PHE A 400 -18.00 -0.04 -5.86
N THR A 401 -19.12 -0.62 -6.30
CA THR A 401 -20.13 -1.20 -5.41
C THR A 401 -19.63 -2.43 -4.66
N CYS A 402 -18.92 -3.35 -5.31
CA CYS A 402 -18.40 -4.54 -4.64
C CYS A 402 -17.24 -4.21 -3.67
N PRO A 403 -16.32 -3.29 -4.01
CA PRO A 403 -15.42 -2.68 -3.03
C PRO A 403 -16.14 -2.09 -1.80
N GLY A 404 -17.18 -1.27 -1.99
CA GLY A 404 -17.96 -0.67 -0.89
C GLY A 404 -18.61 -1.74 0.01
N ASN A 405 -19.24 -2.74 -0.60
CA ASN A 405 -19.78 -3.91 0.12
C ASN A 405 -18.68 -4.68 0.86
N HIS A 406 -17.47 -4.79 0.30
CA HIS A 406 -16.33 -5.48 0.92
C HIS A 406 -15.83 -4.74 2.16
N VAL A 407 -15.78 -3.40 2.12
CA VAL A 407 -15.49 -2.55 3.29
C VAL A 407 -16.55 -2.77 4.37
N ALA A 408 -17.84 -2.72 4.02
CA ALA A 408 -18.94 -2.91 4.97
C ALA A 408 -18.89 -4.30 5.63
N LEU A 409 -18.75 -5.35 4.81
CA LEU A 409 -18.66 -6.73 5.28
C LEU A 409 -17.45 -6.95 6.19
N SER A 410 -16.28 -6.44 5.80
CA SER A 410 -15.04 -6.66 6.53
C SER A 410 -15.01 -5.91 7.86
N THR A 411 -15.48 -4.67 7.89
CA THR A 411 -15.58 -3.85 9.11
C THR A 411 -16.63 -4.40 10.08
N ALA A 412 -17.77 -4.87 9.57
CA ALA A 412 -18.85 -5.43 10.40
C ALA A 412 -18.45 -6.71 11.14
N LYS A 413 -17.43 -7.46 10.68
CA LYS A 413 -16.87 -8.60 11.42
C LYS A 413 -16.28 -8.20 12.78
N TYR A 414 -15.78 -6.97 12.90
CA TYR A 414 -15.13 -6.46 14.11
C TYR A 414 -16.03 -5.51 14.90
N SER A 415 -16.82 -4.69 14.20
CA SER A 415 -17.68 -3.65 14.78
C SER A 415 -19.12 -3.74 14.26
N PRO A 416 -19.84 -4.86 14.47
CA PRO A 416 -21.14 -5.13 13.83
C PRO A 416 -22.21 -4.08 14.15
N ASN A 417 -22.09 -3.39 15.28
CA ASN A 417 -23.05 -2.37 15.74
C ASN A 417 -22.68 -0.95 15.27
N ALA A 418 -21.63 -0.78 14.46
CA ALA A 418 -21.08 0.52 14.08
C ALA A 418 -20.73 0.62 12.59
N VAL A 419 -21.41 -0.17 11.75
CA VAL A 419 -21.23 -0.16 10.29
C VAL A 419 -22.58 0.04 9.63
N TRP A 420 -22.70 1.08 8.81
CA TRP A 420 -23.94 1.44 8.11
C TRP A 420 -23.70 1.50 6.62
N ASN A 421 -24.51 0.76 5.86
CA ASN A 421 -24.45 0.77 4.40
C ASN A 421 -25.63 1.51 3.79
N TYR A 422 -25.43 2.21 2.68
CA TYR A 422 -26.52 2.81 1.90
C TYR A 422 -26.44 2.47 0.40
N ARG A 423 -27.57 2.67 -0.30
CA ARG A 423 -27.60 2.81 -1.75
C ARG A 423 -28.33 4.09 -2.11
N VAL A 424 -27.68 4.97 -2.87
CA VAL A 424 -28.34 6.16 -3.43
C VAL A 424 -29.16 5.73 -4.63
N ASN A 425 -30.45 6.10 -4.62
CA ASN A 425 -31.38 5.86 -5.71
C ASN A 425 -32.22 7.12 -6.01
N ILE A 426 -31.57 8.30 -5.97
CA ILE A 426 -32.21 9.59 -6.23
C ILE A 426 -32.48 9.71 -7.73
N ILE A 427 -33.73 9.44 -8.13
CA ILE A 427 -34.13 9.44 -9.54
C ILE A 427 -34.21 10.88 -10.07
N ASP A 428 -33.39 11.21 -11.07
CA ASP A 428 -33.46 12.46 -11.82
C ASP A 428 -33.86 12.20 -13.28
N LYS A 429 -34.90 12.88 -13.76
CA LYS A 429 -35.46 12.69 -15.10
C LYS A 429 -34.44 12.95 -16.22
N SER A 430 -33.53 13.91 -16.03
CA SER A 430 -32.50 14.22 -17.02
C SER A 430 -31.42 13.14 -17.07
N ASN A 431 -31.04 12.57 -15.93
CA ASN A 431 -30.13 11.43 -15.84
C ASN A 431 -30.73 10.18 -16.50
N ILE A 432 -31.99 9.85 -16.19
CA ILE A 432 -32.72 8.74 -16.84
C ILE A 432 -32.82 8.95 -18.35
N ALA A 433 -33.20 10.14 -18.81
CA ALA A 433 -33.27 10.47 -20.24
C ALA A 433 -31.89 10.49 -20.93
N GLY A 434 -30.83 10.71 -20.17
CA GLY A 434 -29.44 10.59 -20.59
C GLY A 434 -28.96 9.14 -20.72
N GLY A 435 -29.68 8.20 -20.10
CA GLY A 435 -29.31 6.78 -20.06
C GLY A 435 -28.26 6.42 -19.01
N ILE A 436 -28.02 7.30 -18.03
CA ILE A 436 -27.00 7.12 -16.98
C ILE A 436 -27.56 6.69 -15.61
N GLY A 437 -28.88 6.53 -15.50
CA GLY A 437 -29.52 6.00 -14.29
C GLY A 437 -29.39 6.93 -13.08
N VAL A 438 -28.96 6.39 -11.95
CA VAL A 438 -28.48 7.17 -10.78
C VAL A 438 -26.94 7.08 -10.79
N PRO A 439 -26.26 8.07 -11.38
CA PRO A 439 -24.83 7.99 -11.66
C PRO A 439 -23.97 8.27 -10.42
N HIS A 440 -22.69 7.92 -10.51
CA HIS A 440 -21.68 8.14 -9.48
C HIS A 440 -21.72 9.54 -8.84
N THR A 441 -21.80 9.58 -7.51
CA THR A 441 -21.75 10.75 -6.61
C THR A 441 -22.88 11.75 -6.81
N PHE A 442 -24.04 11.28 -7.32
CA PHE A 442 -25.16 12.19 -7.59
C PHE A 442 -25.75 12.78 -6.30
N GLU A 443 -25.53 12.15 -5.14
CA GLU A 443 -25.98 12.58 -3.81
C GLU A 443 -25.19 13.74 -3.21
N LEU A 444 -24.07 14.17 -3.80
CA LEU A 444 -23.23 15.23 -3.22
C LEU A 444 -24.01 16.52 -2.83
N PRO A 445 -24.95 17.05 -3.65
CA PRO A 445 -25.80 18.16 -3.24
C PRO A 445 -26.80 17.82 -2.12
N ALA A 446 -27.16 16.54 -1.96
CA ALA A 446 -27.98 16.07 -0.84
C ALA A 446 -27.19 15.98 0.47
N ILE A 447 -25.88 15.70 0.41
CA ILE A 447 -24.99 15.68 1.58
C ILE A 447 -24.67 17.12 2.03
N PHE A 448 -24.16 17.95 1.12
CA PHE A 448 -23.61 19.26 1.48
C PHE A 448 -24.60 20.43 1.34
N GLY A 449 -25.76 20.18 0.73
CA GLY A 449 -26.76 21.19 0.45
C GLY A 449 -26.63 21.79 -0.95
N ALA A 450 -27.76 22.22 -1.51
CA ALA A 450 -27.82 22.79 -2.86
C ALA A 450 -26.90 24.01 -2.98
N GLY A 451 -26.01 24.00 -3.99
CA GLY A 451 -25.05 25.07 -4.24
C GLY A 451 -23.70 24.93 -3.51
N SER A 452 -23.61 24.08 -2.48
CA SER A 452 -22.35 23.87 -1.73
C SER A 452 -21.27 23.14 -2.54
N THR A 453 -21.68 22.39 -3.56
CA THR A 453 -20.83 21.57 -4.43
C THR A 453 -20.64 22.20 -5.82
N GLY A 454 -20.84 23.52 -5.92
CA GLY A 454 -20.85 24.27 -7.18
C GLY A 454 -22.25 24.74 -7.59
N THR A 455 -22.30 25.57 -8.62
CA THR A 455 -23.56 26.16 -9.10
C THR A 455 -24.44 25.09 -9.74
N LEU A 456 -25.62 24.85 -9.15
CA LEU A 456 -26.62 23.98 -9.76
C LEU A 456 -27.29 24.66 -10.96
N SER A 457 -27.62 23.87 -11.98
CA SER A 457 -28.43 24.37 -13.10
C SER A 457 -29.82 24.80 -12.62
N SER A 458 -30.42 25.81 -13.28
CA SER A 458 -31.76 26.29 -12.91
C SER A 458 -32.85 25.24 -13.01
N GLY A 459 -32.61 24.17 -13.79
CA GLY A 459 -33.50 23.01 -13.95
C GLY A 459 -33.16 21.83 -13.04
N SER A 460 -32.24 21.98 -12.09
CA SER A 460 -31.83 20.89 -11.20
C SER A 460 -33.00 20.34 -10.39
N SER A 461 -33.10 19.01 -10.29
CA SER A 461 -34.14 18.37 -9.48
C SER A 461 -34.00 18.65 -7.98
N TYR A 462 -32.78 18.94 -7.50
CA TYR A 462 -32.51 19.34 -6.12
C TYR A 462 -33.17 20.67 -5.73
N LEU A 463 -33.55 21.49 -6.71
CA LEU A 463 -34.31 22.73 -6.50
C LEU A 463 -35.82 22.52 -6.68
N SER A 464 -36.25 21.29 -6.96
CA SER A 464 -37.65 20.94 -7.24
C SER A 464 -38.02 19.59 -6.63
N TYR A 465 -38.23 18.56 -7.45
CA TYR A 465 -38.84 17.29 -7.02
C TYR A 465 -37.92 16.36 -6.24
N ASN A 466 -36.62 16.64 -6.12
CA ASN A 466 -35.67 15.95 -5.25
C ASN A 466 -35.20 16.82 -4.07
N ALA A 467 -35.79 18.01 -3.84
CA ALA A 467 -35.36 18.89 -2.76
C ALA A 467 -35.45 18.24 -1.35
N GLU A 468 -36.48 17.42 -1.12
CA GLU A 468 -36.76 16.81 0.19
C GLU A 468 -35.75 15.72 0.61
N ILE A 469 -34.92 15.22 -0.31
CA ILE A 469 -33.86 14.25 0.05
C ILE A 469 -32.66 14.93 0.72
N ILE A 470 -32.45 16.24 0.46
CA ILE A 470 -31.32 17.00 1.02
C ILE A 470 -31.32 16.99 2.55
N PRO A 471 -32.39 17.45 3.25
CA PRO A 471 -32.38 17.43 4.72
C PRO A 471 -32.26 16.02 5.30
N VAL A 472 -32.84 15.01 4.63
CA VAL A 472 -32.74 13.60 5.06
C VAL A 472 -31.29 13.13 5.03
N THR A 473 -30.62 13.24 3.88
CA THR A 473 -29.24 12.79 3.69
C THR A 473 -28.27 13.59 4.55
N MET A 474 -28.34 14.93 4.50
CA MET A 474 -27.45 15.82 5.25
C MET A 474 -27.45 15.49 6.76
N HIS A 475 -28.61 15.27 7.36
CA HIS A 475 -28.69 15.00 8.80
C HIS A 475 -28.14 13.63 9.20
N TYR A 476 -28.22 12.61 8.32
CA TYR A 476 -27.55 11.33 8.60
C TYR A 476 -26.03 11.48 8.65
N PHE A 477 -25.46 12.21 7.68
CA PHE A 477 -24.02 12.45 7.60
C PHE A 477 -23.54 13.32 8.77
N ILE A 478 -24.23 14.43 9.07
CA ILE A 478 -23.94 15.27 10.24
C ILE A 478 -24.01 14.46 11.54
N SER A 479 -25.07 13.66 11.72
CA SER A 479 -25.24 12.84 12.92
C SER A 479 -24.08 11.86 13.11
N PHE A 480 -23.62 11.22 12.03
CA PHE A 480 -22.48 10.32 12.10
C PHE A 480 -21.17 11.06 12.38
N VAL A 481 -20.94 12.23 11.77
CA VAL A 481 -19.79 13.06 12.12
C VAL A 481 -19.80 13.45 13.60
N GLN A 482 -20.96 13.77 14.17
CA GLN A 482 -21.07 14.22 15.55
C GLN A 482 -21.03 13.09 16.58
N THR A 483 -21.48 11.88 16.22
CA THR A 483 -21.78 10.82 17.21
C THR A 483 -21.35 9.42 16.79
N LEU A 484 -20.74 9.27 15.60
CA LEU A 484 -20.40 8.01 14.97
C LEU A 484 -21.61 7.08 14.74
N ASN A 485 -22.81 7.64 14.72
CA ASN A 485 -24.07 6.97 14.43
C ASN A 485 -24.98 7.89 13.61
N PRO A 486 -25.47 7.47 12.44
CA PRO A 486 -26.32 8.31 11.60
C PRO A 486 -27.69 8.62 12.24
N ASN A 487 -28.13 7.87 13.24
CA ASN A 487 -29.50 7.95 13.75
C ASN A 487 -29.71 9.00 14.85
N THR A 488 -28.66 9.42 15.56
CA THR A 488 -28.75 10.24 16.78
C THR A 488 -29.44 11.58 16.53
N TYR A 489 -29.05 12.25 15.44
CA TYR A 489 -29.56 13.56 15.02
C TYR A 489 -30.13 13.50 13.60
N ARG A 490 -30.60 12.32 13.15
CA ARG A 490 -31.25 12.19 11.85
C ARG A 490 -32.46 13.13 11.74
N TYR A 491 -32.81 13.49 10.51
CA TYR A 491 -33.97 14.34 10.24
C TYR A 491 -35.26 13.72 10.80
N SER A 492 -36.19 14.54 11.30
CA SER A 492 -37.32 14.07 12.12
C SER A 492 -38.24 13.04 11.45
N THR A 493 -38.34 13.08 10.12
CA THR A 493 -39.16 12.14 9.33
C THR A 493 -38.33 11.04 8.68
N ALA A 494 -37.01 11.02 8.89
CA ALA A 494 -36.13 10.01 8.33
C ALA A 494 -36.27 8.68 9.09
N PRO A 495 -36.31 7.54 8.38
CA PRO A 495 -36.42 6.23 9.03
C PRO A 495 -35.19 5.93 9.90
N GLU A 496 -35.30 4.91 10.74
CA GLU A 496 -34.11 4.36 11.38
C GLU A 496 -33.22 3.66 10.35
N TRP A 497 -31.93 4.02 10.32
CA TRP A 497 -30.91 3.37 9.51
C TRP A 497 -30.23 2.28 10.34
N LYS A 498 -30.58 1.03 10.06
CA LYS A 498 -29.99 -0.13 10.73
C LYS A 498 -28.58 -0.40 10.19
N THR A 499 -27.77 -1.04 11.01
CA THR A 499 -26.41 -1.47 10.67
C THR A 499 -26.41 -2.52 9.56
N TRP A 500 -25.25 -2.78 8.97
CA TRP A 500 -25.03 -3.78 7.91
C TRP A 500 -25.66 -5.15 8.20
N GLY A 501 -25.50 -5.66 9.43
CA GLY A 501 -26.03 -6.97 9.82
C GLY A 501 -25.55 -8.08 8.87
N ASN A 502 -26.49 -8.69 8.16
CA ASN A 502 -26.21 -9.76 7.17
C ASN A 502 -26.34 -9.28 5.71
N GLY A 503 -26.11 -7.99 5.44
CA GLY A 503 -26.26 -7.39 4.11
C GLY A 503 -27.53 -6.53 3.96
N GLU A 504 -27.83 -5.71 4.96
CA GLU A 504 -28.89 -4.69 4.91
C GLU A 504 -28.29 -3.31 4.65
N ARG A 505 -29.04 -2.45 3.94
CA ARG A 505 -28.64 -1.08 3.64
C ARG A 505 -29.83 -0.12 3.59
N LEU A 506 -29.58 1.17 3.78
CA LEU A 506 -30.60 2.21 3.58
C LEU A 506 -30.63 2.63 2.10
N ARG A 507 -31.79 2.51 1.44
CA ARG A 507 -32.01 3.15 0.14
C ARG A 507 -32.31 4.62 0.37
N LEU A 508 -31.48 5.53 -0.14
CA LEU A 508 -31.71 6.97 -0.14
C LEU A 508 -32.42 7.38 -1.44
N GLN A 509 -33.71 7.67 -1.34
CA GLN A 509 -34.54 8.08 -2.47
C GLN A 509 -35.64 9.03 -2.00
N THR A 510 -35.86 10.11 -2.74
CA THR A 510 -36.89 11.09 -2.44
C THR A 510 -38.26 10.41 -2.27
N ASN A 511 -38.91 10.63 -1.13
CA ASN A 511 -40.22 10.07 -0.75
C ASN A 511 -40.29 8.54 -0.61
N ASP A 512 -39.16 7.82 -0.75
CA ASP A 512 -39.11 6.35 -0.72
C ASP A 512 -37.80 5.86 -0.08
N THR A 513 -37.36 6.58 0.96
CA THR A 513 -36.18 6.22 1.75
C THR A 513 -36.56 5.15 2.77
N ALA A 514 -35.93 3.99 2.68
CA ALA A 514 -36.23 2.83 3.52
C ALA A 514 -35.08 1.83 3.56
N MET A 515 -35.03 0.98 4.59
CA MET A 515 -34.13 -0.17 4.63
C MET A 515 -34.47 -1.17 3.53
N GLU A 516 -33.46 -1.77 2.93
CA GLU A 516 -33.56 -2.88 1.99
C GLU A 516 -32.48 -3.93 2.25
N VAL A 517 -32.74 -5.16 1.81
CA VAL A 517 -31.75 -6.23 1.82
C VAL A 517 -31.02 -6.22 0.50
N ILE A 518 -29.70 -6.39 0.52
CA ILE A 518 -28.89 -6.53 -0.69
C ILE A 518 -29.34 -7.80 -1.42
N PRO A 519 -29.69 -7.73 -2.72
CA PRO A 519 -30.11 -8.91 -3.46
C PRO A 519 -29.02 -9.98 -3.49
N GLU A 520 -29.42 -11.25 -3.35
CA GLU A 520 -28.51 -12.41 -3.45
C GLU A 520 -27.71 -12.40 -4.76
N THR A 521 -28.30 -11.92 -5.86
CA THR A 521 -27.61 -11.73 -7.14
C THR A 521 -26.43 -10.77 -7.04
N SER A 522 -26.57 -9.66 -6.31
CA SER A 522 -25.47 -8.72 -6.09
C SER A 522 -24.37 -9.33 -5.22
N VAL A 523 -24.74 -10.15 -4.22
CA VAL A 523 -23.76 -10.88 -3.40
C VAL A 523 -22.96 -11.85 -4.27
N GLN A 524 -23.61 -12.58 -5.17
CA GLN A 524 -22.95 -13.51 -6.11
C GLN A 524 -22.03 -12.79 -7.10
N LEU A 525 -22.48 -11.65 -7.64
CA LEU A 525 -21.66 -10.83 -8.54
C LEU A 525 -20.43 -10.26 -7.82
N CYS A 526 -20.56 -9.82 -6.57
CA CYS A 526 -19.41 -9.39 -5.78
C CYS A 526 -18.48 -10.54 -5.40
N ALA A 527 -19.01 -11.76 -5.20
CA ALA A 527 -18.17 -12.94 -5.02
C ALA A 527 -17.33 -13.24 -6.27
N LEU A 528 -17.90 -13.09 -7.47
CA LEU A 528 -17.15 -13.20 -8.73
C LEU A 528 -16.01 -12.17 -8.79
N TRP A 529 -16.30 -10.88 -8.55
CA TRP A 529 -15.26 -9.84 -8.58
C TRP A 529 -14.19 -10.07 -7.51
N LYS A 530 -14.58 -10.56 -6.33
CA LYS A 530 -13.64 -10.94 -5.28
C LYS A 530 -12.71 -12.09 -5.70
N GLU A 531 -13.20 -13.05 -6.47
CA GLU A 531 -12.38 -14.12 -7.04
C GLU A 531 -11.39 -13.61 -8.09
N LEU A 532 -11.76 -12.56 -8.83
CA LEU A 532 -10.95 -11.94 -9.87
C LEU A 532 -9.98 -10.87 -9.36
N ALA A 533 -10.15 -10.37 -8.13
CA ALA A 533 -9.36 -9.26 -7.57
C ALA A 533 -7.84 -9.47 -7.71
N GLU A 534 -7.33 -10.66 -7.37
CA GLU A 534 -5.90 -10.98 -7.52
C GLU A 534 -5.40 -10.81 -8.96
N THR A 535 -6.21 -11.19 -9.96
CA THR A 535 -5.86 -11.04 -11.38
C THR A 535 -6.10 -9.62 -11.90
N MET A 536 -7.02 -8.87 -11.33
CA MET A 536 -7.27 -7.47 -11.70
C MET A 536 -6.14 -6.53 -11.21
N GLU A 537 -5.47 -6.91 -10.14
CA GLU A 537 -4.45 -6.10 -9.45
C GLU A 537 -3.02 -6.53 -9.82
N MET A 538 -2.73 -7.84 -9.84
CA MET A 538 -1.39 -8.36 -10.16
C MET A 538 -1.42 -9.35 -11.33
N PRO A 539 -0.30 -9.53 -12.06
CA PRO A 539 -0.14 -10.71 -12.87
C PRO A 539 -0.08 -11.86 -11.88
N THR A 540 -0.89 -12.89 -12.07
CA THR A 540 -0.47 -14.16 -11.53
C THR A 540 0.92 -14.41 -12.11
N ARG A 541 1.93 -14.61 -11.25
CA ARG A 541 3.29 -15.04 -11.66
C ARG A 541 3.21 -16.50 -12.17
N ASP A 542 2.21 -16.79 -13.01
CA ASP A 542 1.88 -18.11 -13.48
C ASP A 542 2.80 -18.41 -14.65
N LEU A 543 3.74 -19.30 -14.38
CA LEU A 543 4.49 -19.99 -15.41
C LEU A 543 3.52 -20.54 -16.47
N THR A 544 3.88 -20.41 -17.75
CA THR A 544 3.15 -21.14 -18.81
C THR A 544 3.10 -22.63 -18.47
N THR A 545 2.09 -23.37 -18.96
CA THR A 545 1.97 -24.81 -18.68
C THR A 545 3.27 -25.57 -18.95
N GLN A 546 4.01 -25.22 -20.01
CA GLN A 546 5.30 -25.82 -20.33
C GLN A 546 6.38 -25.47 -19.30
N GLN A 547 6.49 -24.20 -18.90
CA GLN A 547 7.43 -23.76 -17.86
C GLN A 547 7.09 -24.39 -16.50
N TRP A 548 5.79 -24.49 -16.17
CA TRP A 548 5.35 -25.15 -14.94
C TRP A 548 5.72 -26.63 -14.95
N ILE A 549 5.46 -27.38 -16.03
CA ILE A 549 5.88 -28.78 -16.17
C ILE A 549 7.41 -28.91 -16.05
N ASN A 550 8.17 -28.03 -16.71
CA ASN A 550 9.63 -28.04 -16.63
C ASN A 550 10.11 -27.79 -15.18
N SER A 551 9.47 -26.86 -14.46
CA SER A 551 9.78 -26.57 -13.06
C SER A 551 9.53 -27.76 -12.13
N LEU A 552 8.59 -28.66 -12.47
CA LEU A 552 8.37 -29.88 -11.71
C LEU A 552 9.58 -30.82 -11.78
N MET A 553 10.32 -30.81 -12.90
CA MET A 553 11.42 -31.74 -13.18
C MET A 553 12.80 -31.22 -12.78
N GLU A 554 12.97 -29.89 -12.67
CA GLU A 554 14.24 -29.24 -12.36
C GLU A 554 14.94 -29.79 -11.10
N PRO A 555 14.26 -29.96 -9.94
CA PRO A 555 14.92 -30.55 -8.77
C PRO A 555 15.39 -31.98 -9.04
N GLY A 556 14.66 -32.75 -9.87
CA GLY A 556 15.07 -34.09 -10.27
C GLY A 556 16.39 -34.11 -11.04
N GLN A 557 16.63 -33.11 -11.90
CA GLN A 557 17.88 -32.99 -12.64
C GLN A 557 19.05 -32.66 -11.70
N ILE A 558 18.86 -31.70 -10.79
CA ILE A 558 19.84 -31.34 -9.76
C ILE A 558 20.19 -32.56 -8.90
N LEU A 559 19.17 -33.30 -8.46
CA LEU A 559 19.33 -34.50 -7.64
C LEU A 559 20.14 -35.59 -8.35
N LEU A 560 19.90 -35.81 -9.65
CA LEU A 560 20.65 -36.77 -10.46
C LEU A 560 22.14 -36.41 -10.58
N TRP A 561 22.47 -35.12 -10.70
CA TRP A 561 23.86 -34.66 -10.77
C TRP A 561 24.59 -34.80 -9.43
N ALA A 562 23.91 -34.44 -8.33
CA ALA A 562 24.43 -34.64 -6.98
C ALA A 562 24.64 -36.14 -6.69
N PHE A 563 23.67 -36.98 -7.06
CA PHE A 563 23.78 -38.44 -6.96
C PHE A 563 24.96 -39.00 -7.76
N LYS A 564 25.14 -38.55 -9.02
CA LYS A 564 26.28 -38.97 -9.85
C LYS A 564 27.61 -38.63 -9.19
N SER A 565 27.74 -37.42 -8.65
CA SER A 565 28.96 -36.98 -7.95
C SER A 565 29.23 -37.83 -6.70
N TYR A 566 28.17 -38.18 -5.95
CA TYR A 566 28.27 -39.09 -4.82
C TYR A 566 28.78 -40.48 -5.22
N ILE A 567 28.24 -41.07 -6.29
CA ILE A 567 28.71 -42.37 -6.81
C ILE A 567 30.18 -42.29 -7.25
N THR A 568 30.56 -41.22 -7.97
CA THR A 568 31.93 -41.02 -8.43
C THR A 568 32.93 -40.95 -7.27
N VAL A 569 32.66 -40.14 -6.24
CA VAL A 569 33.56 -40.00 -5.08
C VAL A 569 33.67 -41.32 -4.31
N ASN A 570 32.57 -42.05 -4.13
CA ASN A 570 32.62 -43.36 -3.47
C ASN A 570 33.41 -44.39 -4.30
N ALA A 571 33.23 -44.41 -5.63
CA ALA A 571 33.97 -45.30 -6.52
C ALA A 571 35.47 -44.98 -6.52
N GLU A 572 35.85 -43.71 -6.60
CA GLU A 572 37.24 -43.25 -6.51
C GLU A 572 37.88 -43.65 -5.17
N SER A 573 37.15 -43.49 -4.06
CA SER A 573 37.64 -43.91 -2.74
C SER A 573 37.94 -45.42 -2.69
N ILE A 574 37.09 -46.25 -3.30
CA ILE A 574 37.33 -47.70 -3.40
C ILE A 574 38.54 -48.00 -4.30
N LEU A 575 38.61 -47.37 -5.48
CA LEU A 575 39.71 -47.56 -6.44
C LEU A 575 41.07 -47.14 -5.86
N ASN A 576 41.09 -46.11 -4.99
CA ASN A 576 42.28 -45.65 -4.28
C ASN A 576 42.62 -46.50 -3.04
N GLY A 577 42.03 -47.70 -2.90
CA GLY A 577 42.37 -48.68 -1.87
C GLY A 577 41.61 -48.55 -0.54
N GLN A 578 40.66 -47.60 -0.43
CA GLN A 578 39.85 -47.41 0.78
C GLN A 578 38.50 -48.14 0.67
N ILE A 579 38.52 -49.47 0.53
CA ILE A 579 37.33 -50.30 0.23
C ILE A 579 36.19 -50.12 1.25
N LEU A 580 36.51 -49.93 2.54
CA LEU A 580 35.52 -49.76 3.61
C LEU A 580 35.12 -48.29 3.87
N ALA A 581 35.75 -47.32 3.20
CA ALA A 581 35.45 -45.90 3.44
C ALA A 581 34.00 -45.50 3.15
N PRO A 582 33.30 -46.04 2.15
CA PRO A 582 31.87 -45.81 1.95
C PRO A 582 30.98 -46.25 3.11
N LEU A 583 31.46 -47.11 4.02
CA LEU A 583 30.73 -47.54 5.21
C LEU A 583 31.19 -46.80 6.47
N LEU A 584 32.50 -46.53 6.58
CA LEU A 584 33.12 -45.97 7.79
C LEU A 584 33.21 -44.44 7.80
N TYR A 585 33.23 -43.80 6.63
CA TYR A 585 33.43 -42.35 6.47
C TYR A 585 32.36 -41.72 5.57
N THR A 586 31.12 -42.19 5.71
CA THR A 586 29.96 -41.77 4.90
C THR A 586 29.74 -40.27 4.89
N SER A 587 29.80 -39.60 6.05
CA SER A 587 29.64 -38.14 6.17
C SER A 587 30.73 -37.39 5.39
N ARG A 588 31.99 -37.76 5.60
CA ARG A 588 33.14 -37.13 4.91
C ARG A 588 33.03 -37.25 3.39
N LEU A 589 32.73 -38.46 2.89
CA LEU A 589 32.60 -38.70 1.45
C LEU A 589 31.38 -38.01 0.84
N ARG A 590 30.29 -37.91 1.60
CA ARG A 590 29.10 -37.15 1.19
C ARG A 590 29.42 -35.66 1.07
N ASP A 591 30.10 -35.08 2.04
CA ASP A 591 30.43 -33.65 2.05
C ASP A 591 31.45 -33.33 0.94
N GLU A 592 32.41 -34.23 0.68
CA GLU A 592 33.31 -34.13 -0.49
C GLU A 592 32.55 -34.22 -1.81
N ALA A 593 31.62 -35.17 -1.94
CA ALA A 593 30.79 -35.31 -3.13
C ALA A 593 29.91 -34.08 -3.38
N PHE A 594 29.32 -33.52 -2.33
CA PHE A 594 28.55 -32.28 -2.39
C PHE A 594 29.44 -31.11 -2.83
N GLY A 595 30.64 -30.97 -2.24
CA GLY A 595 31.59 -29.94 -2.63
C GLY A 595 31.98 -30.01 -4.11
N ARG A 596 32.33 -31.20 -4.61
CA ARG A 596 32.66 -31.40 -6.04
C ARG A 596 31.47 -31.15 -6.96
N PHE A 597 30.29 -31.60 -6.57
CA PHE A 597 29.05 -31.32 -7.29
C PHE A 597 28.81 -29.80 -7.39
N TRP A 598 28.91 -29.08 -6.26
CA TRP A 598 28.61 -27.66 -6.19
C TRP A 598 29.60 -26.82 -7.00
N VAL A 599 30.91 -27.16 -6.95
CA VAL A 599 31.93 -26.56 -7.81
C VAL A 599 31.54 -26.74 -9.28
N ALA A 600 31.33 -27.98 -9.74
CA ALA A 600 30.97 -28.26 -11.12
C ALA A 600 29.65 -27.58 -11.56
N PHE A 601 28.65 -27.55 -10.66
CA PHE A 601 27.36 -26.91 -10.90
C PHE A 601 27.51 -25.39 -11.07
N SER A 602 28.31 -24.75 -10.21
CA SER A 602 28.55 -23.31 -10.28
C SER A 602 29.40 -22.92 -11.50
N THR A 603 30.44 -23.69 -11.84
CA THR A 603 31.30 -23.39 -12.99
C THR A 603 30.63 -23.64 -14.34
N ASN A 604 29.81 -24.69 -14.47
CA ASN A 604 29.11 -24.98 -15.73
C ASN A 604 28.05 -23.90 -16.05
N ARG A 605 27.41 -23.33 -15.02
CA ARG A 605 26.50 -22.19 -15.19
C ARG A 605 27.21 -20.93 -15.68
N GLU A 606 28.49 -20.76 -15.39
CA GLU A 606 29.30 -19.64 -15.85
C GLU A 606 29.83 -19.84 -17.27
N SER A 607 30.16 -21.07 -17.66
CA SER A 607 30.63 -21.38 -19.02
C SER A 607 29.52 -21.38 -20.07
N ASP A 608 28.27 -21.67 -19.67
CA ASP A 608 27.10 -21.64 -20.54
C ASP A 608 26.39 -20.27 -20.52
N ALA A 609 26.92 -19.27 -19.80
CA ALA A 609 26.36 -17.93 -19.78
C ALA A 609 26.58 -17.24 -21.14
N PRO A 610 25.52 -16.83 -21.87
CA PRO A 610 25.70 -16.02 -23.07
C PRO A 610 26.41 -14.71 -22.72
N PRO A 611 27.18 -14.10 -23.65
CA PRO A 611 27.73 -12.76 -23.43
C PRO A 611 26.58 -11.81 -23.08
N PRO A 612 26.80 -10.82 -22.19
CA PRO A 612 25.72 -9.96 -21.73
C PRO A 612 25.06 -9.33 -22.97
N PRO A 613 23.75 -9.56 -23.19
CA PRO A 613 23.05 -8.91 -24.28
C PRO A 613 23.12 -7.39 -24.06
N PRO A 614 23.10 -6.58 -25.13
CA PRO A 614 22.87 -5.14 -24.97
C PRO A 614 21.60 -4.96 -24.15
N ILE A 615 21.63 -4.02 -23.18
CA ILE A 615 20.56 -3.76 -22.21
C ILE A 615 19.20 -3.83 -22.91
N GLN A 616 18.54 -4.97 -22.74
CA GLN A 616 17.20 -5.23 -23.26
C GLN A 616 16.26 -5.13 -22.07
N ASN A 617 15.25 -4.28 -22.21
CA ASN A 617 14.12 -4.14 -21.31
C ASN A 617 13.51 -5.51 -21.00
N SER A 618 13.63 -5.97 -19.75
CA SER A 618 12.62 -6.78 -19.07
C SER A 618 13.03 -6.98 -17.61
N GLY A 619 12.30 -6.36 -16.69
CA GLY A 619 12.32 -6.72 -15.26
C GLY A 619 11.63 -8.06 -14.99
N GLU A 620 11.75 -9.01 -15.92
CA GLU A 620 11.05 -10.30 -15.88
C GLU A 620 11.94 -11.31 -15.17
N ILE A 621 11.55 -11.71 -13.96
CA ILE A 621 12.23 -12.72 -13.15
C ILE A 621 12.06 -14.08 -13.85
N GLN A 622 13.14 -14.62 -14.44
CA GLN A 622 13.11 -15.89 -15.16
C GLN A 622 13.47 -17.08 -14.26
N GLY A 623 14.22 -16.85 -13.19
CA GLY A 623 14.60 -17.88 -12.25
C GLY A 623 15.04 -17.34 -10.89
N SER A 624 15.28 -18.26 -9.95
CA SER A 624 15.60 -17.88 -8.57
C SER A 624 16.91 -17.11 -8.41
N SER A 625 17.78 -17.07 -9.43
CA SER A 625 19.02 -16.29 -9.41
C SER A 625 18.77 -14.80 -9.63
N ASP A 626 17.69 -14.44 -10.34
CA ASP A 626 17.33 -13.04 -10.60
C ASP A 626 16.83 -12.34 -9.33
N LEU A 627 16.44 -13.11 -8.31
CA LEU A 627 16.06 -12.62 -6.98
C LEU A 627 17.26 -12.10 -6.16
N ILE A 628 18.49 -12.48 -6.51
CA ILE A 628 19.66 -12.24 -5.64
C ILE A 628 20.24 -10.82 -5.78
N PRO A 629 20.49 -10.27 -7.00
CA PRO A 629 21.04 -8.92 -7.16
C PRO A 629 20.29 -7.81 -6.41
N PRO A 630 18.96 -7.67 -6.49
CA PRO A 630 18.25 -6.60 -5.79
C PRO A 630 18.36 -6.72 -4.27
N ILE A 631 18.40 -7.95 -3.75
CA ILE A 631 18.56 -8.20 -2.31
C ILE A 631 19.96 -7.85 -1.85
N LEU A 632 21.01 -8.32 -2.55
CA LEU A 632 22.40 -8.05 -2.16
C LEU A 632 22.83 -6.58 -2.32
N ALA A 633 22.12 -5.79 -3.14
CA ALA A 633 22.35 -4.35 -3.24
C ALA A 633 22.20 -3.61 -1.90
N HIS A 634 21.49 -4.20 -0.93
CA HIS A 634 21.27 -3.62 0.39
C HIS A 634 22.41 -3.89 1.39
N ALA A 635 23.40 -4.71 1.03
CA ALA A 635 24.49 -5.09 1.91
C ALA A 635 25.44 -3.93 2.20
N SER A 636 25.76 -3.72 3.49
CA SER A 636 26.62 -2.62 3.96
C SER A 636 27.22 -2.91 5.33
N GLY A 637 28.26 -2.16 5.71
CA GLY A 637 28.92 -2.24 7.02
C GLY A 637 29.76 -3.50 7.21
N ILE A 638 29.75 -4.06 8.42
CA ILE A 638 30.34 -5.36 8.74
C ILE A 638 29.34 -6.46 8.39
N VAL A 639 29.71 -7.32 7.45
CA VAL A 639 28.82 -8.31 6.84
C VAL A 639 29.17 -9.73 7.31
N LEU A 640 28.16 -10.50 7.71
CA LEU A 640 28.27 -11.96 7.85
C LEU A 640 27.64 -12.62 6.61
N ASP A 641 28.44 -13.35 5.84
CA ASP A 641 28.02 -14.09 4.66
C ASP A 641 27.88 -15.58 5.00
N VAL A 642 26.64 -16.07 5.10
CA VAL A 642 26.35 -17.41 5.62
C VAL A 642 26.33 -18.43 4.48
N GLY A 643 27.24 -19.40 4.52
CA GLY A 643 27.37 -20.45 3.50
C GLY A 643 27.61 -19.93 2.08
N PRO A 644 28.67 -19.11 1.86
CA PRO A 644 28.97 -18.51 0.56
C PRO A 644 29.29 -19.54 -0.55
N GLY A 645 29.55 -20.80 -0.18
CA GLY A 645 29.89 -21.86 -1.11
C GLY A 645 31.17 -21.55 -1.89
N THR A 646 31.09 -21.58 -3.21
CA THR A 646 32.21 -21.21 -4.09
C THR A 646 32.43 -19.70 -4.20
N GLY A 647 31.56 -18.85 -3.67
CA GLY A 647 31.64 -17.39 -3.84
C GLY A 647 30.97 -16.88 -5.11
N SER A 648 29.94 -17.56 -5.61
CA SER A 648 29.22 -17.16 -6.85
C SER A 648 28.56 -15.78 -6.76
N GLN A 649 28.25 -15.29 -5.55
CA GLN A 649 27.61 -14.00 -5.34
C GLN A 649 28.60 -12.86 -5.09
N MET A 650 29.89 -13.17 -5.03
CA MET A 650 30.97 -12.24 -4.71
C MET A 650 31.04 -10.99 -5.62
N PRO A 651 30.73 -11.06 -6.93
CA PRO A 651 30.66 -9.87 -7.79
C PRO A 651 29.62 -8.82 -7.34
N LEU A 652 28.61 -9.23 -6.57
CA LEU A 652 27.56 -8.35 -6.05
C LEU A 652 27.95 -7.69 -4.71
N LEU A 653 29.06 -8.13 -4.09
CA LEU A 653 29.53 -7.66 -2.78
C LEU A 653 30.67 -6.63 -2.88
N ARG A 654 30.79 -5.97 -4.04
CA ARG A 654 31.85 -4.96 -4.32
C ARG A 654 31.52 -3.55 -3.83
N SER A 655 30.35 -3.37 -3.21
CA SER A 655 29.89 -2.06 -2.76
C SER A 655 30.90 -1.42 -1.80
N PRO A 656 31.27 -0.12 -1.98
CA PRO A 656 32.13 0.58 -1.04
C PRO A 656 31.48 0.75 0.34
N ALA A 657 30.15 0.60 0.44
CA ALA A 657 29.43 0.60 1.72
C ALA A 657 29.78 -0.62 2.60
N ILE A 658 30.32 -1.70 2.01
CA ILE A 658 30.78 -2.88 2.73
C ILE A 658 32.21 -2.66 3.22
N GLN A 659 32.39 -2.72 4.53
CA GLN A 659 33.67 -2.51 5.21
C GLN A 659 34.49 -3.80 5.21
N THR A 660 33.90 -4.88 5.73
CA THR A 660 34.51 -6.20 5.89
C THR A 660 33.43 -7.27 5.78
N ILE A 661 33.80 -8.45 5.29
CA ILE A 661 32.93 -9.61 5.12
C ILE A 661 33.55 -10.82 5.83
N TYR A 662 32.76 -11.49 6.68
CA TYR A 662 33.12 -12.76 7.30
C TYR A 662 32.25 -13.86 6.68
N GLY A 663 32.85 -14.75 5.89
CA GLY A 663 32.16 -15.84 5.21
C GLY A 663 32.21 -17.13 6.03
N ALA A 664 31.09 -17.56 6.62
CA ALA A 664 31.00 -18.80 7.38
C ALA A 664 30.71 -19.99 6.46
N GLU A 665 31.75 -20.76 6.12
CA GLU A 665 31.67 -21.89 5.18
C GLU A 665 32.24 -23.17 5.81
N PRO A 666 31.39 -24.16 6.17
CA PRO A 666 31.85 -25.40 6.78
C PRO A 666 32.55 -26.36 5.79
N CYS A 667 32.25 -26.28 4.48
CA CYS A 667 32.80 -27.17 3.48
C CYS A 667 34.21 -26.74 3.04
N HIS A 668 35.23 -27.36 3.62
CA HIS A 668 36.64 -27.05 3.35
C HIS A 668 37.02 -27.21 1.87
N GLY A 669 36.34 -28.10 1.13
CA GLY A 669 36.55 -28.31 -0.30
C GLY A 669 36.21 -27.09 -1.16
N LEU A 670 35.39 -26.17 -0.65
CA LEU A 670 34.97 -24.95 -1.36
C LEU A 670 35.90 -23.76 -1.10
N HIS A 671 36.71 -23.80 -0.04
CA HIS A 671 37.53 -22.66 0.39
C HIS A 671 38.60 -22.23 -0.62
N ALA A 672 39.12 -23.17 -1.42
CA ALA A 672 40.11 -22.85 -2.44
C ALA A 672 39.51 -21.97 -3.54
N GLU A 673 38.31 -22.35 -4.02
CA GLU A 673 37.56 -21.59 -5.02
C GLU A 673 37.07 -20.25 -4.44
N LEU A 674 36.51 -20.26 -3.24
CA LEU A 674 36.06 -19.04 -2.55
C LEU A 674 37.22 -18.02 -2.38
N ARG A 675 38.43 -18.47 -2.01
CA ARG A 675 39.62 -17.61 -1.97
C ARG A 675 40.00 -17.10 -3.36
N ALA A 676 40.02 -17.98 -4.36
CA ALA A 676 40.38 -17.59 -5.72
C ALA A 676 39.45 -16.49 -6.25
N ARG A 677 38.15 -16.59 -5.95
CA ARG A 677 37.16 -15.57 -6.32
C ARG A 677 37.29 -14.27 -5.53
N ALA A 678 37.59 -14.36 -4.23
CA ALA A 678 37.90 -13.17 -3.44
C ALA A 678 39.09 -12.40 -4.02
N ILE A 679 40.06 -13.10 -4.59
CA ILE A 679 41.19 -12.51 -5.32
C ILE A 679 40.74 -11.89 -6.65
N SER A 680 39.97 -12.61 -7.47
CA SER A 680 39.53 -12.11 -8.77
C SER A 680 38.62 -10.89 -8.68
N GLU A 681 37.78 -10.80 -7.66
CA GLU A 681 36.87 -9.68 -7.43
C GLU A 681 37.49 -8.52 -6.64
N GLY A 682 38.78 -8.61 -6.27
CA GLY A 682 39.47 -7.55 -5.53
C GLY A 682 39.00 -7.38 -4.08
N LEU A 683 38.43 -8.44 -3.48
CA LEU A 683 37.89 -8.45 -2.12
C LEU A 683 38.82 -9.14 -1.11
N SER A 684 40.03 -9.53 -1.51
CA SER A 684 40.98 -10.29 -0.67
C SER A 684 41.30 -9.63 0.67
N ASP A 685 41.36 -8.30 0.70
CA ASP A 685 41.69 -7.55 1.92
C ASP A 685 40.51 -7.43 2.88
N LYS A 686 39.28 -7.67 2.40
CA LYS A 686 38.03 -7.48 3.15
C LYS A 686 37.31 -8.78 3.48
N TYR A 687 37.59 -9.87 2.77
CA TYR A 687 36.84 -11.13 2.89
C TYR A 687 37.60 -12.18 3.70
N HIS A 688 37.09 -12.51 4.89
CA HIS A 688 37.66 -13.50 5.80
C HIS A 688 36.82 -14.77 5.80
N ILE A 689 37.42 -15.90 5.41
CA ILE A 689 36.74 -17.19 5.43
C ILE A 689 36.83 -17.79 6.84
N LEU A 690 35.68 -18.05 7.45
CA LEU A 690 35.53 -18.75 8.71
C LEU A 690 35.23 -20.23 8.42
N PRO A 691 36.11 -21.18 8.81
CA PRO A 691 35.95 -22.60 8.49
C PRO A 691 34.95 -23.30 9.43
N CYS A 692 33.74 -22.76 9.57
CA CYS A 692 32.74 -23.19 10.54
C CYS A 692 31.32 -23.20 9.98
N GLY A 693 30.41 -23.90 10.67
CA GLY A 693 28.97 -23.73 10.48
C GLY A 693 28.46 -22.41 11.07
N VAL A 694 27.19 -22.10 10.79
CA VAL A 694 26.53 -20.88 11.30
C VAL A 694 25.81 -21.08 12.64
N GLU A 695 25.65 -22.32 13.10
CA GLU A 695 25.13 -22.59 14.43
C GLU A 695 26.05 -21.97 15.49
N ALA A 696 25.48 -21.38 16.55
CA ALA A 696 26.26 -20.63 17.53
C ALA A 696 27.43 -21.41 18.16
N ALA A 697 27.28 -22.74 18.28
CA ALA A 697 28.33 -23.63 18.80
C ALA A 697 29.62 -23.60 17.96
N ASP A 698 29.50 -23.37 16.65
CA ASP A 698 30.62 -23.35 15.70
C ASP A 698 31.02 -21.91 15.34
N LEU A 699 30.04 -21.01 15.17
CA LEU A 699 30.28 -19.65 14.71
C LEU A 699 30.92 -18.77 15.80
N ILE A 700 30.40 -18.79 17.03
CA ILE A 700 30.87 -17.89 18.10
C ILE A 700 32.36 -18.09 18.41
N PRO A 701 32.90 -19.32 18.52
CA PRO A 701 34.34 -19.52 18.68
C PRO A 701 35.20 -18.91 17.57
N GLU A 702 34.75 -18.96 16.32
CA GLU A 702 35.46 -18.31 15.21
C GLU A 702 35.35 -16.78 15.28
N LEU A 703 34.19 -16.23 15.66
CA LEU A 703 34.04 -14.78 15.86
C LEU A 703 34.91 -14.26 17.01
N GLN A 704 35.11 -15.06 18.08
CA GLN A 704 36.03 -14.74 19.16
C GLN A 704 37.48 -14.68 18.68
N LYS A 705 37.91 -15.57 17.78
CA LYS A 705 39.26 -15.54 17.18
C LYS A 705 39.50 -14.32 16.30
N GLN A 706 38.43 -13.71 15.78
CA GLN A 706 38.49 -12.47 15.00
C GLN A 706 38.29 -11.21 15.85
N ASP A 707 38.25 -11.33 17.19
CA ASP A 707 38.01 -10.25 18.14
C ASP A 707 36.68 -9.47 17.91
N LEU A 708 35.69 -10.10 17.28
CA LEU A 708 34.37 -9.50 17.04
C LEU A 708 33.42 -9.60 18.23
N VAL A 709 33.66 -10.53 19.14
CA VAL A 709 32.86 -10.80 20.34
C VAL A 709 33.77 -11.16 21.52
N SER A 710 33.32 -10.94 22.76
CA SER A 710 34.16 -11.07 23.96
C SER A 710 34.85 -12.43 24.09
N THR A 711 36.16 -12.40 24.38
CA THR A 711 37.08 -13.54 24.49
C THR A 711 37.23 -14.10 25.91
N ASN A 712 36.34 -13.75 26.85
CA ASN A 712 36.42 -14.12 28.27
C ASN A 712 36.23 -15.63 28.58
N ASN A 713 36.52 -16.55 27.65
CA ASN A 713 36.20 -17.99 27.73
C ASN A 713 34.72 -18.28 28.04
N ALA A 714 33.83 -17.33 27.75
CA ALA A 714 32.40 -17.52 27.88
C ALA A 714 31.92 -18.48 26.79
N ASP A 715 31.08 -19.45 27.16
CA ASP A 715 30.47 -20.35 26.20
C ASP A 715 29.56 -19.57 25.20
N PRO A 716 29.27 -20.13 24.00
CA PRO A 716 28.47 -19.45 22.98
C PRO A 716 27.12 -18.92 23.45
N THR A 717 26.45 -19.63 24.37
CA THR A 717 25.14 -19.22 24.89
C THR A 717 25.28 -17.99 25.80
N THR A 718 26.33 -17.95 26.61
CA THR A 718 26.64 -16.81 27.47
C THR A 718 26.99 -15.56 26.64
N VAL A 719 27.74 -15.71 25.54
CA VAL A 719 28.06 -14.61 24.62
C VAL A 719 26.79 -14.00 24.00
N LEU A 720 25.92 -14.84 23.44
CA LEU A 720 24.67 -14.38 22.82
C LEU A 720 23.74 -13.72 23.84
N LYS A 721 23.60 -14.28 25.05
CA LYS A 721 22.82 -13.65 26.13
C LYS A 721 23.36 -12.28 26.53
N ASN A 722 24.69 -12.12 26.57
CA ASN A 722 25.28 -10.83 26.91
C ASN A 722 24.99 -9.77 25.84
N LEU A 723 25.16 -10.11 24.56
CA LEU A 723 24.79 -9.25 23.43
C LEU A 723 23.31 -8.85 23.48
N ASP A 724 22.46 -9.84 23.74
CA ASP A 724 21.01 -9.62 23.83
C ASP A 724 20.63 -8.68 24.98
N ASN A 725 21.23 -8.85 26.15
CA ASN A 725 20.95 -8.03 27.33
C ASN A 725 21.37 -6.56 27.17
N ILE A 726 22.46 -6.30 26.44
CA ILE A 726 22.95 -4.94 26.21
C ILE A 726 22.37 -4.31 24.94
N GLY A 727 21.61 -5.07 24.15
CA GLY A 727 21.01 -4.61 22.89
C GLY A 727 22.04 -4.33 21.79
N GLU A 728 23.27 -4.84 21.93
CA GLU A 728 24.32 -4.68 20.92
C GLU A 728 24.34 -5.89 19.99
N GLY A 729 24.54 -5.61 18.70
CA GLY A 729 24.88 -6.63 17.72
C GLY A 729 26.26 -6.41 17.15
N VAL A 730 26.74 -7.38 16.39
CA VAL A 730 28.06 -7.37 15.77
C VAL A 730 27.97 -6.85 14.33
N PHE A 731 27.01 -7.37 13.57
CA PHE A 731 26.93 -7.18 12.12
C PHE A 731 25.89 -6.13 11.74
N ASP A 732 26.24 -5.30 10.75
CA ASP A 732 25.29 -4.39 10.11
C ASP A 732 24.43 -5.11 9.06
N THR A 733 25.00 -6.16 8.43
CA THR A 733 24.28 -7.02 7.48
C THR A 733 24.59 -8.49 7.74
N VAL A 734 23.56 -9.35 7.72
CA VAL A 734 23.70 -10.80 7.63
C VAL A 734 23.08 -11.25 6.31
N ILE A 735 23.81 -12.03 5.52
CA ILE A 735 23.39 -12.54 4.22
C ILE A 735 23.08 -14.04 4.34
N CYS A 736 21.89 -14.44 3.91
CA CYS A 736 21.45 -15.83 3.87
C CYS A 736 20.84 -16.14 2.49
N ILE A 737 21.66 -16.68 1.59
CA ILE A 737 21.24 -17.01 0.22
C ILE A 737 21.30 -18.54 0.04
N ARG A 738 20.14 -19.17 0.01
CA ARG A 738 19.95 -20.62 -0.24
C ARG A 738 20.76 -21.51 0.70
N VAL A 739 20.79 -21.14 1.97
CA VAL A 739 21.61 -21.77 3.02
C VAL A 739 20.78 -22.21 4.23
N LEU A 740 19.75 -21.47 4.63
CA LEU A 740 18.96 -21.78 5.83
C LEU A 740 18.21 -23.11 5.71
N CYS A 741 17.98 -23.55 4.48
CA CYS A 741 17.38 -24.85 4.18
C CYS A 741 18.23 -26.05 4.62
N SER A 742 19.56 -25.91 4.76
CA SER A 742 20.50 -26.99 5.12
C SER A 742 20.97 -26.95 6.58
N VAL A 743 20.72 -25.84 7.28
CA VAL A 743 21.10 -25.65 8.70
C VAL A 743 20.35 -26.65 9.60
N PRO A 744 21.00 -27.42 10.48
CA PRO A 744 20.31 -28.43 11.31
C PRO A 744 19.13 -27.87 12.14
N ASP A 745 19.39 -26.87 12.98
CA ASP A 745 18.35 -26.14 13.75
C ASP A 745 18.16 -24.71 13.20
N MET A 746 17.39 -24.58 12.12
CA MET A 746 17.14 -23.28 11.48
C MET A 746 16.43 -22.28 12.38
N GLN A 747 15.44 -22.70 13.17
CA GLN A 747 14.69 -21.76 14.02
C GLN A 747 15.59 -21.13 15.08
N ARG A 748 16.42 -21.94 15.73
CA ARG A 748 17.38 -21.43 16.71
C ARG A 748 18.46 -20.59 16.04
N THR A 749 19.00 -21.05 14.91
CA THR A 749 20.03 -20.31 14.18
C THR A 749 19.56 -18.94 13.74
N ILE A 750 18.34 -18.80 13.21
CA ILE A 750 17.79 -17.49 12.82
C ILE A 750 17.65 -16.56 14.04
N LYS A 751 17.28 -17.07 15.22
CA LYS A 751 17.26 -16.29 16.47
C LYS A 751 18.65 -15.83 16.90
N ASP A 752 19.64 -16.71 16.76
CA ASP A 752 21.03 -16.38 17.08
C ASP A 752 21.57 -15.33 16.10
N LEU A 753 21.27 -15.45 14.79
CA LEU A 753 21.60 -14.45 13.77
C LEU A 753 20.92 -13.10 14.02
N TYR A 754 19.65 -13.11 14.42
CA TYR A 754 18.93 -11.90 14.82
C TYR A 754 19.62 -11.20 15.99
N THR A 755 20.09 -11.97 16.98
CA THR A 755 20.83 -11.45 18.14
C THR A 755 22.18 -10.84 17.72
N LEU A 756 22.82 -11.41 16.69
CA LEU A 756 24.09 -10.91 16.15
C LEU A 756 23.95 -9.66 15.26
N LEU A 757 22.75 -9.28 14.82
CA LEU A 757 22.52 -8.05 14.06
C LEU A 757 22.52 -6.82 14.96
N ARG A 758 23.14 -5.73 14.55
CA ARG A 758 23.03 -4.45 15.26
C ARG A 758 21.58 -3.92 15.21
N PRO A 759 21.17 -3.04 16.15
CA PRO A 759 19.96 -2.25 15.97
C PRO A 759 20.03 -1.48 14.64
N GLY A 760 18.99 -1.56 13.81
CA GLY A 760 18.97 -1.06 12.42
C GLY A 760 19.70 -1.95 11.40
N GLY A 761 20.31 -3.05 11.83
CA GLY A 761 20.99 -4.02 10.97
C GLY A 761 20.03 -4.85 10.13
N LYS A 762 20.51 -5.34 8.98
CA LYS A 762 19.70 -5.99 7.95
C LYS A 762 19.97 -7.49 7.84
N LEU A 763 18.93 -8.31 7.83
CA LEU A 763 18.97 -9.71 7.40
C LEU A 763 18.50 -9.80 5.95
N LEU A 764 19.40 -10.18 5.04
CA LEU A 764 19.11 -10.33 3.62
C LEU A 764 18.87 -11.81 3.33
N VAL A 765 17.70 -12.15 2.80
CA VAL A 765 17.28 -13.54 2.62
C VAL A 765 16.88 -13.81 1.18
N VAL A 766 17.36 -14.92 0.61
CA VAL A 766 16.80 -15.57 -0.58
C VAL A 766 16.81 -17.07 -0.36
N GLU A 767 15.67 -17.69 -0.12
CA GLU A 767 15.58 -19.10 0.32
C GLU A 767 14.48 -19.84 -0.40
N HIS A 768 14.73 -21.09 -0.78
CA HIS A 768 13.62 -21.95 -1.19
C HIS A 768 12.86 -22.45 0.05
N VAL A 769 11.55 -22.64 -0.08
CA VAL A 769 10.67 -22.94 1.05
C VAL A 769 9.67 -24.05 0.72
N VAL A 770 8.93 -24.47 1.75
CA VAL A 770 7.76 -25.32 1.59
C VAL A 770 6.78 -24.70 0.59
N ASN A 771 6.25 -25.51 -0.33
CA ASN A 771 5.21 -25.06 -1.23
C ASN A 771 3.96 -24.65 -0.44
N PRO A 772 3.38 -23.46 -0.68
CA PRO A 772 2.20 -22.99 0.05
C PRO A 772 0.91 -23.64 -0.49
N TRP A 773 0.90 -24.97 -0.58
CA TRP A 773 -0.12 -25.79 -1.26
C TRP A 773 -1.56 -25.64 -0.75
N ARG A 774 -1.74 -24.96 0.39
CA ARG A 774 -3.06 -24.63 0.96
C ARG A 774 -3.56 -23.25 0.54
N THR A 775 -2.75 -22.48 -0.18
CA THR A 775 -3.06 -21.16 -0.72
C THR A 775 -3.39 -21.25 -2.21
N ARG A 776 -4.08 -20.25 -2.76
CA ARG A 776 -4.46 -20.21 -4.18
C ARG A 776 -3.25 -20.16 -5.14
N LYS A 777 -2.13 -19.59 -4.69
CA LYS A 777 -0.88 -19.50 -5.47
C LYS A 777 0.01 -20.76 -5.35
N GLY A 778 -0.31 -21.65 -4.41
CA GLY A 778 0.41 -22.92 -4.20
C GLY A 778 -0.02 -24.04 -5.13
N SER A 779 0.66 -25.18 -5.06
CA SER A 779 0.29 -26.37 -5.84
C SER A 779 0.42 -27.65 -5.03
N VAL A 780 -0.70 -28.37 -4.91
CA VAL A 780 -0.75 -29.71 -4.28
C VAL A 780 0.18 -30.69 -5.02
N ILE A 781 0.26 -30.57 -6.34
CA ILE A 781 1.15 -31.39 -7.18
C ILE A 781 2.61 -31.06 -6.86
N ALA A 782 2.97 -29.78 -6.88
CA ALA A 782 4.33 -29.35 -6.53
C ALA A 782 4.73 -29.79 -5.11
N ARG A 783 3.79 -29.72 -4.16
CA ARG A 783 4.00 -30.26 -2.82
C ARG A 783 4.24 -31.77 -2.82
N GLY A 784 3.49 -32.52 -3.63
CA GLY A 784 3.75 -33.94 -3.85
C GLY A 784 5.16 -34.22 -4.38
N PHE A 785 5.63 -33.40 -5.32
CA PHE A 785 7.00 -33.48 -5.85
C PHE A 785 8.06 -33.14 -4.79
N GLN A 786 7.84 -32.17 -3.91
CA GLN A 786 8.74 -31.92 -2.76
C GLN A 786 8.89 -33.18 -1.90
N VAL A 787 7.78 -33.87 -1.59
CA VAL A 787 7.82 -35.13 -0.83
C VAL A 787 8.53 -36.23 -1.60
N LEU A 788 8.27 -36.34 -2.91
CA LEU A 788 8.92 -37.33 -3.77
C LEU A 788 10.45 -37.15 -3.79
N TYR A 789 10.94 -35.93 -3.98
CA TYR A 789 12.39 -35.68 -4.03
C TYR A 789 13.07 -35.92 -2.68
N GLU A 790 12.42 -35.56 -1.57
CA GLU A 790 12.90 -35.92 -0.24
C GLU A 790 13.04 -37.45 -0.07
N LEU A 791 12.06 -38.23 -0.53
CA LEU A 791 12.11 -39.69 -0.51
C LEU A 791 13.18 -40.29 -1.44
N MET A 792 13.49 -39.61 -2.54
CA MET A 792 14.56 -40.00 -3.47
C MET A 792 15.96 -39.65 -2.95
N GLY A 793 16.09 -39.12 -1.73
CA GLY A 793 17.36 -38.84 -1.08
C GLY A 793 17.86 -37.42 -1.26
N TRP A 794 16.98 -36.43 -1.54
CA TRP A 794 17.36 -35.02 -1.64
C TRP A 794 18.27 -34.56 -0.50
N ARG A 795 17.81 -34.75 0.75
CA ARG A 795 18.58 -34.39 1.95
C ARG A 795 19.95 -35.07 2.03
N LEU A 796 20.08 -36.30 1.53
CA LEU A 796 21.35 -37.03 1.55
C LEU A 796 22.35 -36.45 0.55
N TYR A 797 21.92 -36.12 -0.66
CA TYR A 797 22.83 -35.70 -1.74
C TYR A 797 23.03 -34.18 -1.80
N MET A 798 22.08 -33.38 -1.31
CA MET A 798 22.09 -31.91 -1.35
C MET A 798 22.53 -31.29 -0.02
N GLY A 799 23.55 -31.86 0.63
CA GLY A 799 24.16 -31.22 1.82
C GLY A 799 23.20 -30.99 2.99
N ASN A 800 22.28 -31.93 3.26
CA ASN A 800 21.19 -31.81 4.26
C ASN A 800 20.12 -30.74 3.99
N CYS A 801 20.09 -30.16 2.79
CA CYS A 801 19.00 -29.29 2.34
C CYS A 801 17.62 -29.95 2.53
N CYS A 802 16.66 -29.19 3.04
CA CYS A 802 15.26 -29.62 3.20
C CYS A 802 14.32 -28.74 2.35
N LEU A 803 13.62 -29.34 1.38
CA LEU A 803 12.66 -28.66 0.49
C LEU A 803 11.39 -28.19 1.22
N ASN A 804 11.10 -28.75 2.39
CA ASN A 804 9.82 -28.58 3.08
C ASN A 804 9.87 -27.65 4.30
N ARG A 805 10.87 -26.77 4.40
CA ARG A 805 11.03 -25.85 5.52
C ARG A 805 10.17 -24.60 5.40
N ASP A 806 9.58 -24.20 6.52
CA ASP A 806 8.88 -22.93 6.65
C ASP A 806 9.82 -21.86 7.23
N THR A 807 10.72 -21.39 6.37
CA THR A 807 11.72 -20.38 6.74
C THR A 807 11.06 -19.03 7.06
N ALA A 808 9.97 -18.68 6.37
CA ALA A 808 9.24 -17.43 6.61
C ALA A 808 8.68 -17.36 8.04
N ALA A 809 8.05 -18.45 8.52
CA ALA A 809 7.58 -18.51 9.90
C ALA A 809 8.74 -18.37 10.91
N ALA A 810 9.88 -19.02 10.64
CA ALA A 810 11.05 -18.95 11.52
C ALA A 810 11.65 -17.54 11.59
N LEU A 811 11.72 -16.82 10.45
CA LEU A 811 12.15 -15.42 10.39
C LEU A 811 11.22 -14.51 11.20
N LYS A 812 9.91 -14.70 11.09
CA LYS A 812 8.92 -13.93 11.87
C LYS A 812 9.08 -14.16 13.37
N MET A 813 9.19 -15.42 13.80
CA MET A 813 9.35 -15.79 15.21
C MET A 813 10.67 -15.31 15.84
N ALA A 814 11.67 -14.96 15.03
CA ALA A 814 12.98 -14.55 15.55
C ALA A 814 12.93 -13.21 16.29
N ALA A 815 12.07 -12.29 15.84
CA ALA A 815 11.95 -10.94 16.40
C ALA A 815 10.74 -10.76 17.33
N GLU A 816 9.94 -11.80 17.58
CA GLU A 816 8.71 -11.69 18.40
C GLU A 816 8.95 -11.13 19.80
N LYS A 817 10.10 -11.46 20.42
CA LYS A 817 10.46 -10.96 21.75
C LYS A 817 10.62 -9.43 21.81
N ASP A 818 10.95 -8.80 20.69
CA ASP A 818 11.19 -7.35 20.57
C ASP A 818 9.98 -6.62 19.97
N GLY A 819 8.83 -7.31 19.89
CA GLY A 819 7.59 -6.80 19.27
C GLY A 819 7.60 -6.86 17.74
N GLY A 820 8.51 -7.63 17.14
CA GLY A 820 8.66 -7.80 15.70
C GLY A 820 9.88 -7.10 15.10
N TRP A 821 10.03 -7.26 13.79
CA TRP A 821 11.03 -6.53 13.00
C TRP A 821 10.59 -5.07 12.81
N GLU A 822 11.55 -4.16 12.57
CA GLU A 822 11.23 -2.77 12.21
C GLU A 822 10.73 -2.65 10.78
N SER A 823 11.36 -3.37 9.85
CA SER A 823 10.82 -3.67 8.53
C SER A 823 10.88 -5.19 8.31
N PHE A 824 9.82 -5.75 7.74
CA PHE A 824 9.70 -7.17 7.38
C PHE A 824 9.23 -7.29 5.93
N GLU A 825 10.12 -6.95 5.00
CA GLU A 825 9.84 -7.07 3.57
C GLU A 825 10.23 -8.47 3.10
N LEU A 826 9.25 -9.31 2.81
CA LEU A 826 9.48 -10.68 2.34
C LEU A 826 8.49 -11.03 1.22
N GLU A 827 9.00 -11.16 0.00
CA GLU A 827 8.21 -11.59 -1.16
C GLU A 827 8.29 -13.10 -1.38
N ARG A 828 7.26 -13.67 -2.00
CA ARG A 828 7.25 -15.05 -2.47
C ARG A 828 7.24 -15.14 -3.99
N SER A 829 8.03 -16.06 -4.51
CA SER A 829 8.23 -16.28 -5.95
C SER A 829 8.10 -17.76 -6.29
N PHE A 830 7.60 -18.06 -7.49
CA PHE A 830 7.46 -19.44 -8.01
C PHE A 830 6.59 -20.35 -7.12
N GLU A 831 5.54 -19.80 -6.51
CA GLU A 831 4.69 -20.46 -5.50
C GLU A 831 4.00 -21.74 -6.00
N SER A 832 3.82 -21.88 -7.30
CA SER A 832 3.20 -23.06 -7.94
C SER A 832 4.19 -24.20 -8.23
N THR A 833 5.49 -24.02 -7.94
CA THR A 833 6.57 -24.97 -8.28
C THR A 833 7.06 -25.77 -7.05
N PRO A 834 7.84 -26.87 -7.22
CA PRO A 834 8.40 -27.62 -6.10
C PRO A 834 9.52 -26.88 -5.37
N MET A 835 10.06 -25.81 -5.95
CA MET A 835 11.05 -24.93 -5.32
C MET A 835 10.55 -23.48 -5.35
N PRO A 836 9.52 -23.14 -4.54
CA PRO A 836 9.16 -21.75 -4.34
C PRO A 836 10.22 -21.06 -3.50
N TYR A 837 10.38 -19.76 -3.70
CA TYR A 837 11.38 -18.94 -3.01
C TYR A 837 10.72 -17.84 -2.19
N ILE A 838 11.34 -17.50 -1.08
CA ILE A 838 11.18 -16.22 -0.40
C ILE A 838 12.40 -15.35 -0.67
N SER A 839 12.21 -14.04 -0.86
CA SER A 839 13.30 -13.07 -0.99
C SER A 839 12.95 -11.78 -0.29
N GLY A 840 13.88 -11.18 0.45
CA GLY A 840 13.55 -9.99 1.23
C GLY A 840 14.67 -9.39 2.06
N VAL A 841 14.38 -8.20 2.61
CA VAL A 841 15.24 -7.42 3.50
C VAL A 841 14.50 -7.21 4.81
N LEU A 842 15.05 -7.74 5.91
CA LEU A 842 14.44 -7.60 7.22
C LEU A 842 15.32 -6.71 8.10
N VAL A 843 14.74 -5.70 8.75
CA VAL A 843 15.50 -4.72 9.54
C VAL A 843 15.25 -4.93 11.02
N ARG A 844 16.32 -5.16 11.80
CA ARG A 844 16.25 -5.29 13.25
C ARG A 844 15.90 -3.94 13.86
N LYS A 845 14.94 -3.93 14.78
CA LYS A 845 14.44 -2.71 15.43
C LYS A 845 15.51 -1.99 16.24
N GLY A 846 15.57 -0.66 16.08
CA GLY A 846 16.31 0.24 16.97
C GLY A 846 15.79 0.16 18.42
N GLY A 847 16.68 -0.06 19.40
CA GLY A 847 16.31 0.07 20.82
C GLY A 847 15.89 1.51 21.14
N ILE A 848 14.81 1.69 21.90
CA ILE A 848 14.33 3.00 22.39
C ILE A 848 15.32 3.60 23.38
#